data_AF-A0A925LZ80-F1
#
_entry.id   AF-A0A925LZ80-F1
#
_cell.length_a   1.000
_cell.length_b   1.000
_cell.length_c   1.000
_cell.angle_alpha   90.00
_cell.angle_beta   90.00
_cell.angle_gamma   90.00
#
_symmetry.space_group_name_H-M   'P 1'
#
loop_
_entity.id
_entity.type
_entity.pdbx_description
1 polymer ?
#
loop_
_entity_poly.entity_id
_entity_poly.type
_entity_poly.pdbx_seq_one_letter_code
_entity_poly.pdbx_strand_id
1 'polypeptide(L)'
;MVKKPSQSRRRLLLERLEDRLLFDGAPDQPMTVEPDVMVQTADVGEVTSAEVAASDAPATGNEAGMRLLESLSQISGMLADDVAAETATDQASLEDAIIDQVAESVVVPADPMARREIVFISTDIYDYEYLSLNLPSSVQIALITGDRDGMEQIAEALQGETGIDAIHIISHGSAGQLWLGSSTVTAESLRTVHADELEIIRSALSNDGDILIYGCDFAAGEPGMEAVNLIAAAAQADLAASVDHTGSHASGGDWELEVQTGSVEAQTLSFAGWNGVLAPGPISLKDDGGTDDVTQDSSDVTGITVDYTNRTSGLLTVAVQIDPTSNSGSDTSNIAIVFDVDGDNNSNYGFAITLGGAPNFSVQQFSLFYGAADNQNNKISGSQTTIGTWNSSTGWATSGTYLNGPLQTTWALDTTAVDPFDGLFDSRVTLTLDLDDILGHWLSLGNTGTYSSIRLMNATTQPSHSASSAPKDIGISTAGPYLAVNDSATINEDSSVTLNVAANDSVGLSPSSIELGTSPTNGTVTIGSNGNLTYTPNANFNGTDTFTYLIYGLDGDARTATVTVVVGAVDDVPLAANDAFTTNEDQPVTGTVATNDSGLGDGGLTFSQLSSPVNGTLSWSSNGSFTYTPAANFSGTDTFTYRVTDADGDTSTATVTITVNAVNDAPTTTNDSVTTDEDTSIVLALGDFGTYSDPEGTTIAGVRITALPAAGLLQFFNGTSWAAVTVNQTVTAASITAGNFRFVPSTNQNGTPYTTVGFQVSDGSLFSTSRVLTINVTPVNDPPAVTDDSFTTNEDSPVVLSVLSNDSDIEGGTLAITQINGSAIVAGGSSIVVTNGTVSLNAAGTQLTFSPAANYSGAISFQYTVSDGTGGTATATVNGTVNPVNDPPVAVNDSNSTTENATTSGNVLTNDTDPDGDTLTVSAVNGVAGNVGSGVTGTNGGTFTINSNGGYTFNPGTAFDDLAAGQTRTTSVTYVASDNQGGTSSTTLTVTVTGTNDAPVSTPISNQTSTDSQTVSFSVAGNFSDPDTTNTLTFSASGLPAGLSINATTGLISGTIAANASVSGPYSVTVTATDNASATTSRTFTWTVTNPAPTATNDTGATTENANTSGNVLSNDTDPDGDTLTVSAVNGVAGNVGTGVTGTNGGTFTINS
;
A
#
# COMPACT_ATOMS: atom_id res chain seq x y z
N MET A 1 52.54 -36.44 -8.40
CA MET A 1 53.44 -36.60 -9.55
C MET A 1 52.75 -36.07 -10.81
N VAL A 2 53.07 -34.82 -11.16
CA VAL A 2 53.30 -34.26 -12.50
C VAL A 2 52.64 -34.92 -13.73
N LYS A 3 51.82 -34.07 -14.40
CA LYS A 3 51.60 -33.84 -15.84
C LYS A 3 50.87 -34.85 -16.74
N LYS A 4 49.97 -34.26 -17.54
CA LYS A 4 50.09 -34.28 -19.01
C LYS A 4 49.97 -32.86 -19.60
N PRO A 5 50.65 -32.54 -20.71
CA PRO A 5 50.51 -31.26 -21.42
C PRO A 5 49.92 -31.35 -22.84
N SER A 6 49.46 -30.17 -23.29
CA SER A 6 49.35 -29.60 -24.65
C SER A 6 48.32 -30.12 -25.66
N GLN A 7 47.47 -29.20 -26.14
CA GLN A 7 47.25 -28.77 -27.54
C GLN A 7 46.28 -27.56 -27.49
N SER A 8 46.20 -26.58 -28.39
CA SER A 8 47.03 -26.03 -29.47
C SER A 8 46.27 -24.79 -30.02
N ARG A 9 47.02 -23.74 -30.36
CA ARG A 9 46.75 -22.69 -31.38
C ARG A 9 45.72 -21.55 -31.15
N ARG A 10 46.34 -20.35 -31.13
CA ARG A 10 46.02 -19.08 -31.83
C ARG A 10 44.83 -18.24 -31.31
N ARG A 11 45.10 -17.15 -30.57
CA ARG A 11 45.44 -15.75 -31.02
C ARG A 11 44.13 -14.97 -31.28
N LEU A 12 43.77 -13.84 -30.66
CA LEU A 12 44.41 -12.58 -30.22
C LEU A 12 43.34 -11.93 -29.28
N LEU A 13 43.55 -11.06 -28.30
CA LEU A 13 44.67 -10.26 -27.82
C LEU A 13 44.18 -9.63 -26.50
N LEU A 14 44.91 -9.79 -25.40
CA LEU A 14 44.85 -8.90 -24.25
C LEU A 14 46.29 -8.64 -23.84
N GLU A 15 46.79 -7.42 -24.08
CA GLU A 15 47.97 -6.89 -23.39
C GLU A 15 48.11 -5.38 -23.67
N ARG A 16 47.71 -4.56 -22.69
CA ARG A 16 48.57 -3.60 -21.99
C ARG A 16 47.74 -2.65 -21.13
N LEU A 17 48.03 -2.67 -19.83
CA LEU A 17 47.84 -1.52 -18.95
C LEU A 17 48.98 -0.51 -19.17
N GLU A 18 48.58 0.76 -19.12
CA GLU A 18 49.30 1.96 -18.66
C GLU A 18 50.57 2.41 -19.39
N ASP A 19 50.51 3.63 -19.95
CA ASP A 19 51.50 4.66 -19.62
C ASP A 19 50.92 6.07 -19.73
N ARG A 20 51.46 6.96 -18.89
CA ARG A 20 51.01 8.31 -18.54
C ARG A 20 51.31 9.37 -19.61
N LEU A 21 50.67 10.54 -19.42
CA LEU A 21 51.15 11.92 -19.65
C LEU A 21 50.59 12.75 -20.82
N LEU A 22 50.07 13.92 -20.41
CA LEU A 22 50.28 15.27 -20.96
C LEU A 22 49.41 15.76 -22.14
N PHE A 23 48.54 16.73 -21.77
CA PHE A 23 48.42 18.10 -22.32
C PHE A 23 47.88 18.33 -23.74
N ASP A 24 47.22 19.50 -23.86
CA ASP A 24 46.72 20.18 -25.07
C ASP A 24 45.35 19.69 -25.56
N GLY A 25 44.29 20.47 -25.70
CA GLY A 25 44.05 21.91 -25.58
C GLY A 25 42.63 22.20 -26.08
N ALA A 26 42.03 23.26 -25.55
CA ALA A 26 40.80 23.92 -26.01
C ALA A 26 40.90 24.34 -27.51
N PRO A 27 39.89 24.97 -28.17
CA PRO A 27 38.64 25.61 -27.72
C PRO A 27 37.41 25.20 -28.60
N ASP A 28 36.15 25.59 -28.40
CA ASP A 28 35.61 26.93 -28.58
C ASP A 28 34.16 27.07 -28.06
N GLN A 29 33.95 28.25 -27.49
CA GLN A 29 32.78 28.90 -26.88
C GLN A 29 31.80 29.41 -27.98
N PRO A 30 30.58 29.99 -27.72
CA PRO A 30 30.30 31.19 -26.88
C PRO A 30 29.09 31.06 -25.91
N MET A 31 29.18 31.59 -24.68
CA MET A 31 28.96 33.00 -24.22
C MET A 31 27.49 33.44 -24.31
N THR A 32 26.75 33.75 -23.22
CA THR A 32 26.78 34.89 -22.24
C THR A 32 25.31 35.39 -22.16
N VAL A 33 24.74 36.03 -21.11
CA VAL A 33 25.22 37.07 -20.20
C VAL A 33 24.31 37.09 -18.92
N GLU A 34 24.90 36.96 -17.73
CA GLU A 34 25.00 37.90 -16.57
C GLU A 34 24.15 39.21 -16.54
N PRO A 35 23.93 39.92 -15.39
CA PRO A 35 25.03 40.28 -14.47
C PRO A 35 24.80 40.57 -12.96
N ASP A 36 25.95 40.65 -12.28
CA ASP A 36 26.40 41.63 -11.24
C ASP A 36 25.91 41.49 -9.77
N VAL A 37 26.73 41.65 -8.70
CA VAL A 37 28.05 42.30 -8.57
C VAL A 37 28.78 41.93 -7.26
N MET A 38 30.07 41.60 -7.41
CA MET A 38 31.29 41.95 -6.64
C MET A 38 31.55 41.45 -5.20
N VAL A 39 32.62 40.64 -5.14
CA VAL A 39 33.63 40.59 -4.06
C VAL A 39 34.80 41.50 -4.42
N GLN A 40 35.46 42.14 -3.43
CA GLN A 40 36.84 42.62 -3.60
C GLN A 40 37.73 42.26 -2.39
N THR A 41 38.53 41.22 -2.61
CA THR A 41 39.93 40.93 -2.22
C THR A 41 40.59 41.47 -0.94
N ALA A 42 41.13 40.52 -0.17
CA ALA A 42 42.49 40.38 0.40
C ALA A 42 43.20 41.59 1.01
N ASP A 43 43.63 41.48 2.28
CA ASP A 43 45.06 41.50 2.67
C ASP A 43 45.27 41.11 4.16
N VAL A 44 46.50 40.71 4.45
CA VAL A 44 47.12 40.26 5.70
C VAL A 44 47.13 41.36 6.79
N GLY A 45 46.95 41.01 8.07
CA GLY A 45 47.04 42.00 9.15
C GLY A 45 46.91 41.48 10.58
N GLU A 46 48.06 41.32 11.20
CA GLU A 46 48.39 41.12 12.61
C GLU A 46 47.62 41.99 13.67
N VAL A 47 47.40 41.37 14.85
CA VAL A 47 47.28 41.91 16.24
C VAL A 47 46.46 43.18 16.53
N THR A 48 45.54 43.11 17.49
CA THR A 48 45.75 43.59 18.87
C THR A 48 44.53 43.36 19.79
N SER A 49 44.85 43.23 21.06
CA SER A 49 44.06 42.92 22.26
C SER A 49 42.91 43.89 22.57
N ALA A 50 41.78 43.39 23.10
CA ALA A 50 41.38 43.55 24.51
C ALA A 50 39.87 43.32 24.75
N GLU A 51 39.63 42.40 25.69
CA GLU A 51 38.60 42.36 26.75
C GLU A 51 37.10 42.03 26.50
N VAL A 52 36.76 40.82 26.99
CA VAL A 52 35.75 40.48 28.02
C VAL A 52 34.26 40.50 27.65
N ALA A 53 33.67 39.31 27.47
CA ALA A 53 32.82 38.64 28.47
C ALA A 53 32.04 37.44 27.88
N ALA A 54 32.03 36.36 28.66
CA ALA A 54 30.97 35.36 28.83
C ALA A 54 30.41 34.52 27.65
N SER A 55 30.54 33.21 27.87
CA SER A 55 29.69 32.08 27.46
C SER A 55 29.32 31.95 25.99
N ASP A 56 29.95 31.00 25.33
CA ASP A 56 29.27 30.21 24.30
C ASP A 56 29.87 28.80 24.17
N ALA A 57 29.02 27.90 23.70
CA ALA A 57 29.33 26.54 23.27
C ALA A 57 30.49 26.48 22.25
N PRO A 58 31.04 25.28 21.97
CA PRO A 58 31.68 25.03 20.69
C PRO A 58 30.92 24.00 19.85
N ALA A 59 31.10 24.25 18.55
CA ALA A 59 30.46 23.64 17.42
C ALA A 59 30.87 22.18 17.15
N THR A 60 30.00 21.60 16.33
CA THR A 60 30.15 20.51 15.38
C THR A 60 31.51 20.42 14.68
N GLY A 61 31.97 19.18 14.44
CA GLY A 61 33.06 18.86 13.53
C GLY A 61 33.68 17.48 13.76
N ASN A 62 33.14 16.46 13.08
CA ASN A 62 33.67 15.14 12.77
C ASN A 62 35.08 14.77 13.27
N GLU A 63 35.17 13.66 14.02
CA GLU A 63 36.29 12.72 13.89
C GLU A 63 35.84 11.29 14.25
N ALA A 64 35.52 10.52 13.20
CA ALA A 64 35.53 9.07 13.24
C ALA A 64 36.98 8.60 13.40
N GLY A 65 37.40 8.42 14.64
CA GLY A 65 38.76 7.98 14.97
C GLY A 65 38.92 7.77 16.46
N MET A 66 38.96 6.50 16.86
CA MET A 66 39.21 5.98 18.21
C MET A 66 37.98 5.70 19.09
N ARG A 67 37.44 4.48 18.98
CA ARG A 67 36.99 3.66 20.12
C ARG A 67 36.77 2.19 19.68
N LEU A 68 37.86 1.42 19.59
CA LEU A 68 37.84 -0.04 19.38
C LEU A 68 38.66 -0.80 20.44
N LEU A 69 39.07 -0.18 21.55
CA LEU A 69 39.93 -0.84 22.55
C LEU A 69 39.44 -0.62 23.99
N GLU A 70 38.14 -0.84 24.25
CA GLU A 70 37.63 -0.83 25.64
C GLU A 70 36.42 -1.77 25.90
N SER A 71 36.14 -2.74 25.01
CA SER A 71 35.07 -3.74 25.24
C SER A 71 35.56 -5.19 25.35
N LEU A 72 36.87 -5.43 25.44
CA LEU A 72 37.45 -6.79 25.55
C LEU A 72 38.14 -7.08 26.90
N SER A 73 37.80 -6.37 27.98
CA SER A 73 38.29 -6.69 29.34
C SER A 73 37.20 -6.92 30.39
N GLN A 74 35.92 -7.00 30.02
CA GLN A 74 34.81 -7.22 30.95
C GLN A 74 33.97 -8.47 30.63
N ILE A 75 34.56 -9.47 29.96
CA ILE A 75 33.99 -10.83 29.84
C ILE A 75 35.09 -11.85 30.18
N SER A 76 35.73 -11.69 31.35
CA SER A 76 36.71 -12.65 31.87
C SER A 76 36.77 -12.63 33.41
N GLY A 77 35.63 -12.42 34.07
CA GLY A 77 35.59 -12.29 35.54
C GLY A 77 34.34 -12.82 36.23
N MET A 78 33.38 -13.43 35.52
CA MET A 78 32.17 -13.97 36.13
C MET A 78 31.93 -15.37 35.59
N LEU A 79 32.54 -16.37 36.22
CA LEU A 79 32.15 -17.79 36.28
C LEU A 79 33.26 -18.54 37.04
N ALA A 80 33.32 -18.34 38.35
CA ALA A 80 34.05 -19.19 39.28
C ALA A 80 33.21 -19.30 40.55
N ASP A 81 33.09 -20.52 41.08
CA ASP A 81 32.14 -21.03 42.09
C ASP A 81 30.75 -21.31 41.47
N ASP A 82 30.20 -22.52 41.42
CA ASP A 82 30.37 -23.69 42.28
C ASP A 82 29.78 -24.94 41.58
N VAL A 83 30.07 -26.13 42.12
CA VAL A 83 29.57 -27.49 41.78
C VAL A 83 30.43 -28.36 40.85
N ALA A 84 31.07 -29.34 41.50
CA ALA A 84 31.89 -30.39 40.94
C ALA A 84 31.12 -31.67 40.60
N ALA A 85 31.64 -32.34 39.55
CA ALA A 85 31.70 -33.79 39.31
C ALA A 85 30.43 -34.57 38.93
N GLU A 86 30.32 -34.97 37.66
CA GLU A 86 30.43 -36.39 37.27
C GLU A 86 30.69 -36.60 35.77
N THR A 87 31.79 -37.32 35.49
CA THR A 87 32.06 -38.22 34.35
C THR A 87 31.84 -37.78 32.90
N ALA A 88 32.97 -37.68 32.19
CA ALA A 88 33.10 -37.62 30.75
C ALA A 88 32.52 -38.85 30.02
N THR A 89 31.67 -38.64 29.02
CA THR A 89 31.67 -39.34 27.71
C THR A 89 30.87 -38.50 26.69
N ASP A 90 31.33 -38.50 25.44
CA ASP A 90 30.71 -37.95 24.21
C ASP A 90 30.87 -36.45 23.87
N GLN A 91 32.11 -36.08 23.52
CA GLN A 91 32.37 -35.10 22.45
C GLN A 91 32.74 -35.83 21.15
N ALA A 92 31.76 -36.40 20.46
CA ALA A 92 31.92 -37.00 19.13
C ALA A 92 30.63 -37.01 18.28
N SER A 93 29.73 -36.03 18.45
CA SER A 93 28.47 -35.96 17.69
C SER A 93 27.98 -34.55 17.36
N LEU A 94 28.90 -33.57 17.24
CA LEU A 94 28.58 -32.19 16.85
C LEU A 94 29.58 -31.59 15.84
N GLU A 95 30.22 -32.42 15.00
CA GLU A 95 31.12 -31.98 13.92
C GLU A 95 30.79 -32.57 12.53
N ASP A 96 29.58 -33.11 12.33
CA ASP A 96 29.12 -33.65 11.02
C ASP A 96 27.90 -32.91 10.44
N ALA A 97 27.59 -31.68 10.89
CA ALA A 97 26.39 -30.94 10.47
C ALA A 97 26.63 -29.62 9.71
N ILE A 98 27.87 -29.26 9.34
CA ILE A 98 28.14 -28.02 8.58
C ILE A 98 29.28 -28.24 7.57
N ILE A 99 28.98 -28.97 6.49
CA ILE A 99 29.74 -28.94 5.24
C ILE A 99 28.73 -29.12 4.10
N ASP A 100 28.13 -28.02 3.61
CA ASP A 100 28.11 -27.71 2.17
C ASP A 100 27.56 -26.29 1.95
N GLN A 101 28.41 -25.28 2.09
CA GLN A 101 28.07 -23.96 1.55
C GLN A 101 29.32 -23.17 1.14
N VAL A 102 29.32 -22.83 -0.15
CA VAL A 102 30.02 -21.74 -0.86
C VAL A 102 31.38 -22.05 -1.51
N ALA A 103 31.35 -22.14 -2.85
CA ALA A 103 32.18 -21.37 -3.80
C ALA A 103 31.70 -21.67 -5.24
N GLU A 104 31.52 -20.78 -6.22
CA GLU A 104 31.66 -19.33 -6.40
C GLU A 104 31.32 -19.03 -7.88
N SER A 105 30.48 -18.02 -8.20
CA SER A 105 30.70 -16.99 -9.25
C SER A 105 29.44 -16.23 -9.72
N VAL A 106 29.36 -14.97 -9.26
CA VAL A 106 29.03 -13.70 -9.96
C VAL A 106 27.74 -13.60 -10.82
N VAL A 107 26.71 -12.93 -10.24
CA VAL A 107 25.84 -11.94 -10.92
C VAL A 107 25.49 -10.83 -9.90
N VAL A 108 25.50 -9.55 -10.32
CA VAL A 108 25.17 -8.33 -9.54
C VAL A 108 23.64 -8.08 -9.63
N PRO A 109 22.96 -7.52 -8.60
CA PRO A 109 21.79 -8.12 -7.94
C PRO A 109 20.45 -7.82 -8.62
N ALA A 110 19.50 -8.74 -8.47
CA ALA A 110 18.08 -8.46 -8.65
C ALA A 110 17.46 -8.11 -7.28
N ASP A 111 16.63 -7.07 -7.32
CA ASP A 111 15.77 -6.49 -6.31
C ASP A 111 15.34 -7.42 -5.14
N PRO A 112 15.52 -7.05 -3.85
CA PRO A 112 15.04 -7.82 -2.71
C PRO A 112 13.50 -7.84 -2.55
N MET A 113 12.73 -7.32 -3.51
CA MET A 113 11.26 -7.41 -3.56
C MET A 113 10.69 -8.24 -4.72
N ALA A 114 11.49 -9.08 -5.39
CA ALA A 114 10.93 -9.96 -6.43
C ALA A 114 10.21 -11.17 -5.79
N ARG A 115 8.86 -11.14 -5.77
CA ARG A 115 8.02 -12.32 -5.49
C ARG A 115 8.42 -13.47 -6.41
N ARG A 116 8.42 -14.69 -5.88
CA ARG A 116 8.77 -15.88 -6.67
C ARG A 116 7.54 -16.36 -7.44
N GLU A 117 7.48 -16.03 -8.73
CA GLU A 117 6.33 -16.35 -9.57
C GLU A 117 6.68 -17.31 -10.71
N ILE A 118 5.75 -18.21 -11.03
CA ILE A 118 5.84 -19.12 -12.16
C ILE A 118 4.63 -18.96 -13.09
N VAL A 119 4.89 -18.91 -14.39
CA VAL A 119 3.87 -18.80 -15.43
C VAL A 119 3.85 -20.09 -16.26
N PHE A 120 2.74 -20.79 -16.21
CA PHE A 120 2.44 -21.93 -17.06
C PHE A 120 1.69 -21.47 -18.29
N ILE A 121 2.24 -21.77 -19.47
CA ILE A 121 1.65 -21.39 -20.77
C ILE A 121 1.36 -22.66 -21.57
N SER A 122 0.10 -22.86 -21.95
CA SER A 122 -0.25 -23.93 -22.88
C SER A 122 0.32 -23.67 -24.27
N THR A 123 0.96 -24.67 -24.87
CA THR A 123 1.48 -24.58 -26.25
C THR A 123 0.36 -24.57 -27.30
N ASP A 124 -0.86 -24.90 -26.89
CA ASP A 124 -2.03 -24.90 -27.77
C ASP A 124 -2.63 -23.50 -27.95
N ILE A 125 -2.07 -22.50 -27.25
CA ILE A 125 -2.37 -21.08 -27.45
C ILE A 125 -1.67 -20.56 -28.71
N TYR A 126 -2.40 -19.80 -29.53
CA TYR A 126 -1.84 -19.14 -30.70
C TYR A 126 -0.72 -18.18 -30.29
N ASP A 127 0.41 -18.17 -31.01
CA ASP A 127 1.57 -17.31 -30.70
C ASP A 127 2.13 -17.44 -29.26
N TYR A 128 2.02 -18.61 -28.61
CA TYR A 128 2.59 -18.84 -27.27
C TYR A 128 4.11 -18.55 -27.18
N GLU A 129 4.86 -18.71 -28.28
CA GLU A 129 6.28 -18.35 -28.36
C GLU A 129 6.48 -16.84 -28.15
N TYR A 130 5.58 -16.02 -28.70
CA TYR A 130 5.58 -14.57 -28.51
C TYR A 130 5.20 -14.20 -27.06
N LEU A 131 4.24 -14.89 -26.44
CA LEU A 131 3.93 -14.73 -25.01
C LEU A 131 5.17 -15.00 -24.15
N SER A 132 5.84 -16.14 -24.38
CA SER A 132 6.98 -16.58 -23.58
C SER A 132 8.20 -15.66 -23.68
N LEU A 133 8.40 -14.99 -24.83
CA LEU A 133 9.56 -14.11 -25.06
C LEU A 133 9.39 -12.70 -24.47
N ASN A 134 8.16 -12.30 -24.18
CA ASN A 134 7.85 -10.94 -23.74
C ASN A 134 7.36 -10.86 -22.28
N LEU A 135 7.32 -11.99 -21.56
CA LEU A 135 7.18 -11.99 -20.10
C LEU A 135 8.44 -11.43 -19.42
N PRO A 136 8.32 -10.80 -18.24
CA PRO A 136 9.46 -10.28 -17.50
C PRO A 136 10.53 -11.37 -17.25
N SER A 137 11.81 -11.04 -17.36
CA SER A 137 12.89 -12.01 -17.10
C SER A 137 12.96 -12.50 -15.64
N SER A 138 12.16 -11.92 -14.75
CA SER A 138 12.03 -12.27 -13.33
C SER A 138 11.05 -13.42 -13.07
N VAL A 139 10.18 -13.79 -14.02
CA VAL A 139 9.24 -14.91 -13.84
C VAL A 139 9.82 -16.19 -14.42
N GLN A 140 9.56 -17.32 -13.74
CA GLN A 140 9.89 -18.64 -14.28
C GLN A 140 8.80 -19.07 -15.27
N ILE A 141 9.16 -19.53 -16.46
CA ILE A 141 8.20 -19.94 -17.48
C ILE A 141 8.26 -21.45 -17.66
N ALA A 142 7.11 -22.11 -17.60
CA ALA A 142 6.94 -23.52 -17.89
C ALA A 142 5.90 -23.70 -19.01
N LEU A 143 6.21 -24.54 -19.99
CA LEU A 143 5.30 -24.81 -21.11
C LEU A 143 4.52 -26.09 -20.83
N ILE A 144 3.20 -26.04 -21.04
CA ILE A 144 2.32 -27.20 -20.99
C ILE A 144 2.12 -27.68 -22.43
N THR A 145 2.59 -28.88 -22.75
CA THR A 145 2.49 -29.43 -24.10
C THR A 145 1.18 -30.20 -24.30
N GLY A 146 0.62 -30.14 -25.50
CA GLY A 146 -0.65 -30.78 -25.88
C GLY A 146 -0.67 -32.33 -25.83
N ASP A 147 0.48 -32.98 -25.71
CA ASP A 147 0.63 -34.44 -25.78
C ASP A 147 0.56 -35.18 -24.43
N ARG A 148 0.45 -34.44 -23.31
CA ARG A 148 0.38 -34.98 -21.95
C ARG A 148 -0.70 -34.28 -21.12
N ASP A 149 -1.13 -34.91 -20.04
CA ASP A 149 -2.05 -34.28 -19.09
C ASP A 149 -1.39 -33.03 -18.48
N GLY A 150 -2.01 -31.86 -18.67
CA GLY A 150 -1.42 -30.60 -18.24
C GLY A 150 -1.40 -30.41 -16.73
N MET A 151 -2.31 -31.03 -15.97
CA MET A 151 -2.26 -30.98 -14.51
C MET A 151 -1.09 -31.81 -13.97
N GLU A 152 -0.80 -32.97 -14.59
CA GLU A 152 0.38 -33.77 -14.27
C GLU A 152 1.66 -33.00 -14.61
N GLN A 153 1.70 -32.28 -15.74
CA GLN A 153 2.85 -31.45 -16.12
C GLN A 153 3.09 -30.28 -15.14
N ILE A 154 2.02 -29.63 -14.68
CA ILE A 154 2.12 -28.57 -13.65
C ILE A 154 2.66 -29.17 -12.34
N ALA A 155 2.09 -30.29 -11.88
CA ALA A 155 2.54 -30.95 -10.67
C ALA A 155 4.01 -31.43 -10.76
N GLU A 156 4.43 -31.99 -11.89
CA GLU A 156 5.83 -32.38 -12.15
C GLU A 156 6.78 -31.17 -12.10
N ALA A 157 6.38 -30.04 -12.68
CA ALA A 157 7.19 -28.82 -12.68
C ALA A 157 7.31 -28.19 -11.28
N LEU A 158 6.33 -28.42 -10.41
CA LEU A 158 6.30 -27.93 -9.03
C LEU A 158 6.82 -28.96 -8.01
N GLN A 159 7.17 -30.16 -8.45
CA GLN A 159 7.55 -31.24 -7.55
C GLN A 159 8.87 -30.94 -6.83
N GLY A 160 8.78 -30.72 -5.51
CA GLY A 160 9.93 -30.38 -4.67
C GLY A 160 10.25 -28.88 -4.61
N GLU A 161 9.45 -28.05 -5.28
CA GLU A 161 9.48 -26.59 -5.12
C GLU A 161 8.78 -26.16 -3.82
N THR A 162 9.19 -25.03 -3.26
CA THR A 162 8.55 -24.39 -2.09
C THR A 162 8.66 -22.88 -2.18
N GLY A 163 7.75 -22.15 -1.51
CA GLY A 163 7.80 -20.69 -1.40
C GLY A 163 7.53 -19.97 -2.72
N ILE A 164 6.60 -20.48 -3.52
CA ILE A 164 6.09 -19.79 -4.71
C ILE A 164 4.96 -18.85 -4.27
N ASP A 165 5.10 -17.57 -4.58
CA ASP A 165 4.15 -16.53 -4.16
C ASP A 165 3.00 -16.35 -5.15
N ALA A 166 3.19 -16.70 -6.43
CA ALA A 166 2.10 -16.74 -7.41
C ALA A 166 2.32 -17.80 -8.51
N ILE A 167 1.24 -18.46 -8.89
CA ILE A 167 1.16 -19.34 -10.05
C ILE A 167 0.19 -18.74 -11.06
N HIS A 168 0.68 -18.40 -12.25
CA HIS A 168 -0.15 -17.96 -13.37
C HIS A 168 -0.35 -19.11 -14.35
N ILE A 169 -1.58 -19.38 -14.75
CA ILE A 169 -1.93 -20.39 -15.75
C ILE A 169 -2.62 -19.69 -16.92
N ILE A 170 -1.98 -19.72 -18.09
CA ILE A 170 -2.49 -19.16 -19.33
C ILE A 170 -2.88 -20.32 -20.26
N SER A 171 -4.17 -20.46 -20.56
CA SER A 171 -4.67 -21.52 -21.45
C SER A 171 -5.99 -21.16 -22.13
N HIS A 172 -6.51 -22.05 -22.99
CA HIS A 172 -7.87 -21.95 -23.51
C HIS A 172 -8.88 -22.63 -22.58
N GLY A 173 -10.14 -22.18 -22.62
CA GLY A 173 -11.22 -22.75 -21.82
C GLY A 173 -12.61 -22.42 -22.35
N SER A 174 -13.61 -22.84 -21.59
CA SER A 174 -15.01 -22.40 -21.67
C SER A 174 -15.59 -22.41 -20.26
N ALA A 175 -16.84 -21.95 -20.07
CA ALA A 175 -17.54 -21.95 -18.78
C ALA A 175 -17.38 -23.27 -17.98
N GLY A 176 -16.56 -23.23 -16.92
CA GLY A 176 -16.25 -24.38 -16.04
C GLY A 176 -15.34 -25.46 -16.62
N GLN A 177 -14.65 -25.20 -17.73
CA GLN A 177 -13.72 -26.13 -18.37
C GLN A 177 -12.43 -25.42 -18.80
N LEU A 178 -11.28 -25.89 -18.32
CA LEU A 178 -9.96 -25.40 -18.74
C LEU A 178 -9.22 -26.51 -19.49
N TRP A 179 -8.72 -26.24 -20.68
CA TRP A 179 -7.93 -27.22 -21.45
C TRP A 179 -6.46 -27.07 -21.06
N LEU A 180 -5.85 -28.10 -20.49
CA LEU A 180 -4.43 -28.11 -20.12
C LEU A 180 -3.78 -29.34 -20.74
N GLY A 181 -2.98 -29.12 -21.79
CA GLY A 181 -2.40 -30.20 -22.58
C GLY A 181 -3.48 -31.12 -23.15
N SER A 182 -3.35 -32.42 -22.95
CA SER A 182 -4.33 -33.43 -23.39
C SER A 182 -5.55 -33.58 -22.45
N SER A 183 -5.65 -32.77 -21.38
CA SER A 183 -6.65 -32.91 -20.32
C SER A 183 -7.62 -31.73 -20.30
N THR A 184 -8.89 -32.00 -19.99
CA THR A 184 -9.90 -30.96 -19.74
C THR A 184 -10.22 -30.94 -18.26
N VAL A 185 -9.76 -29.88 -17.58
CA VAL A 185 -10.02 -29.65 -16.16
C VAL A 185 -11.42 -29.08 -15.98
N THR A 186 -12.25 -29.86 -15.32
CA THR A 186 -13.62 -29.55 -14.90
C THR A 186 -13.77 -29.77 -13.39
N ALA A 187 -14.83 -29.22 -12.79
CA ALA A 187 -15.18 -29.47 -11.38
C ALA A 187 -15.25 -30.98 -11.03
N GLU A 188 -15.69 -31.83 -11.96
CA GLU A 188 -15.73 -33.28 -11.75
C GLU A 188 -14.33 -33.90 -11.78
N SER A 189 -13.48 -33.51 -12.72
CA SER A 189 -12.09 -34.00 -12.79
C SER A 189 -11.23 -33.56 -11.60
N LEU A 190 -11.46 -32.34 -11.07
CA LEU A 190 -10.76 -31.83 -9.87
C LEU A 190 -11.09 -32.64 -8.62
N ARG A 191 -12.30 -33.21 -8.54
CA ARG A 191 -12.73 -34.05 -7.41
C ARG A 191 -12.30 -35.51 -7.51
N THR A 192 -12.05 -36.00 -8.71
CA THR A 192 -11.95 -37.44 -8.97
C THR A 192 -10.61 -37.88 -9.54
N VAL A 193 -9.98 -37.05 -10.39
CA VAL A 193 -8.77 -37.39 -11.15
C VAL A 193 -7.57 -36.57 -10.68
N HIS A 194 -7.74 -35.27 -10.41
CA HIS A 194 -6.62 -34.32 -10.19
C HIS A 194 -6.34 -33.96 -8.72
N ALA A 195 -6.80 -34.78 -7.77
CA ALA A 195 -6.69 -34.47 -6.34
C ALA A 195 -5.24 -34.55 -5.81
N ASP A 196 -4.43 -35.46 -6.35
CA ASP A 196 -3.03 -35.62 -5.93
C ASP A 196 -2.15 -34.49 -6.50
N GLU A 197 -2.43 -34.04 -7.72
CA GLU A 197 -1.77 -32.91 -8.38
C GLU A 197 -2.03 -31.59 -7.64
N LEU A 198 -3.26 -31.36 -7.17
CA LEU A 198 -3.60 -30.17 -6.37
C LEU A 198 -2.87 -30.12 -5.01
N GLU A 199 -2.59 -31.28 -4.40
CA GLU A 199 -1.80 -31.35 -3.17
C GLU A 199 -0.31 -31.01 -3.40
N ILE A 200 0.21 -31.32 -4.59
CA ILE A 200 1.57 -30.90 -5.00
C ILE A 200 1.61 -29.40 -5.23
N ILE A 201 0.60 -28.82 -5.89
CA ILE A 201 0.47 -27.36 -6.06
C ILE A 201 0.41 -26.67 -4.69
N ARG A 202 -0.42 -27.17 -3.76
CA ARG A 202 -0.51 -26.66 -2.38
C ARG A 202 0.83 -26.68 -1.67
N SER A 203 1.62 -27.75 -1.85
CA SER A 203 2.91 -27.91 -1.16
C SER A 203 4.00 -26.99 -1.70
N ALA A 204 3.84 -26.49 -2.94
CA ALA A 204 4.79 -25.59 -3.58
C ALA A 204 4.54 -24.10 -3.28
N LEU A 205 3.28 -23.73 -3.05
CA LEU A 205 2.88 -22.35 -2.71
C LEU A 205 3.37 -21.91 -1.32
N SER A 206 3.61 -20.61 -1.16
CA SER A 206 3.79 -19.97 0.15
C SER A 206 2.44 -19.88 0.89
N ASN A 207 2.46 -19.47 2.17
CA ASN A 207 1.23 -19.41 2.98
C ASN A 207 0.20 -18.39 2.46
N ASP A 208 0.67 -17.39 1.71
CA ASP A 208 -0.12 -16.33 1.08
C ASP A 208 0.03 -16.43 -0.46
N GLY A 209 0.18 -17.65 -0.98
CA GLY A 209 0.42 -17.88 -2.40
C GLY A 209 -0.86 -17.76 -3.23
N ASP A 210 -0.77 -17.09 -4.37
CA ASP A 210 -1.91 -16.84 -5.26
C ASP A 210 -1.92 -17.75 -6.49
N ILE A 211 -3.12 -18.03 -7.02
CA ILE A 211 -3.32 -18.71 -8.31
C ILE A 211 -4.14 -17.80 -9.25
N LEU A 212 -3.61 -17.55 -10.45
CA LEU A 212 -4.23 -16.69 -11.45
C LEU A 212 -4.47 -17.47 -12.74
N ILE A 213 -5.73 -17.62 -13.16
CA ILE A 213 -6.12 -18.43 -14.32
C ILE A 213 -6.69 -17.56 -15.44
N TYR A 214 -5.95 -17.44 -16.53
CA TYR A 214 -6.31 -16.70 -17.74
C TYR A 214 -6.81 -17.67 -18.80
N GLY A 215 -8.08 -18.08 -18.72
CA GLY A 215 -8.67 -19.02 -19.66
C GLY A 215 -10.07 -18.61 -20.10
N CYS A 216 -10.34 -18.64 -21.41
CA CYS A 216 -11.57 -18.12 -22.00
C CYS A 216 -12.82 -18.59 -21.22
N ASP A 217 -13.54 -17.63 -20.65
CA ASP A 217 -14.77 -17.81 -19.87
C ASP A 217 -14.67 -18.87 -18.74
N PHE A 218 -13.49 -19.21 -18.22
CA PHE A 218 -13.34 -20.37 -17.32
C PHE A 218 -14.21 -20.25 -16.06
N ALA A 219 -14.24 -19.08 -15.44
CA ALA A 219 -15.03 -18.82 -14.24
C ALA A 219 -16.49 -18.44 -14.55
N ALA A 220 -16.91 -18.44 -15.82
CA ALA A 220 -18.26 -18.06 -16.20
C ALA A 220 -19.31 -19.11 -15.79
N GLY A 221 -20.44 -18.61 -15.28
CA GLY A 221 -21.59 -19.44 -14.91
C GLY A 221 -21.37 -20.33 -13.68
N GLU A 222 -22.42 -21.07 -13.32
CA GLU A 222 -22.40 -21.97 -12.15
C GLU A 222 -21.27 -23.02 -12.19
N PRO A 223 -20.98 -23.67 -13.33
CA PRO A 223 -19.88 -24.65 -13.41
C PRO A 223 -18.50 -24.02 -13.20
N GLY A 224 -18.29 -22.78 -13.65
CA GLY A 224 -17.03 -22.04 -13.48
C GLY A 224 -16.77 -21.65 -12.03
N MET A 225 -17.78 -21.08 -11.36
CA MET A 225 -17.70 -20.76 -9.93
C MET A 225 -17.47 -22.01 -9.07
N GLU A 226 -18.06 -23.15 -9.43
CA GLU A 226 -17.83 -24.41 -8.73
C GLU A 226 -16.37 -24.89 -8.89
N ALA A 227 -15.79 -24.77 -10.10
CA ALA A 227 -14.41 -25.14 -10.36
C ALA A 227 -13.40 -24.24 -9.62
N VAL A 228 -13.59 -22.91 -9.64
CA VAL A 228 -12.75 -21.94 -8.92
C VAL A 228 -12.70 -22.24 -7.42
N ASN A 229 -13.86 -22.44 -6.80
CA ASN A 229 -13.94 -22.75 -5.36
C ASN A 229 -13.27 -24.08 -5.00
N LEU A 230 -13.31 -25.08 -5.88
CA LEU A 230 -12.64 -26.36 -5.65
C LEU A 230 -11.12 -26.24 -5.71
N ILE A 231 -10.59 -25.47 -6.66
CA ILE A 231 -9.14 -25.25 -6.79
C ILE A 231 -8.63 -24.45 -5.59
N ALA A 232 -9.27 -23.33 -5.23
CA ALA A 232 -8.90 -22.50 -4.08
C ALA A 232 -8.93 -23.30 -2.77
N ALA A 233 -9.98 -24.11 -2.55
CA ALA A 233 -10.09 -24.92 -1.35
C ALA A 233 -9.05 -26.06 -1.29
N ALA A 234 -8.73 -26.69 -2.43
CA ALA A 234 -7.76 -27.77 -2.49
C ALA A 234 -6.31 -27.26 -2.37
N ALA A 235 -5.99 -26.14 -3.01
CA ALA A 235 -4.68 -25.51 -2.99
C ALA A 235 -4.44 -24.65 -1.73
N GLN A 236 -5.47 -24.38 -0.91
CA GLN A 236 -5.42 -23.45 0.23
C GLN A 236 -4.79 -22.10 -0.14
N ALA A 237 -5.19 -21.60 -1.31
CA ALA A 237 -4.63 -20.44 -1.97
C ALA A 237 -5.75 -19.50 -2.40
N ASP A 238 -5.43 -18.22 -2.50
CA ASP A 238 -6.34 -17.24 -3.08
C ASP A 238 -6.28 -17.36 -4.60
N LEU A 239 -7.44 -17.22 -5.26
CA LEU A 239 -7.57 -17.54 -6.69
C LEU A 239 -8.32 -16.45 -7.43
N ALA A 240 -7.76 -16.00 -8.55
CA ALA A 240 -8.42 -15.14 -9.52
C ALA A 240 -8.55 -15.87 -10.88
N ALA A 241 -9.70 -15.73 -11.54
CA ALA A 241 -9.94 -16.32 -12.85
C ALA A 241 -10.87 -15.44 -13.70
N SER A 242 -10.74 -15.54 -15.02
CA SER A 242 -11.53 -14.75 -15.96
C SER A 242 -12.93 -15.31 -16.24
N VAL A 243 -13.91 -14.44 -16.48
CA VAL A 243 -15.28 -14.79 -16.90
C VAL A 243 -15.58 -14.43 -18.35
N ASP A 244 -14.59 -13.89 -19.06
CA ASP A 244 -14.71 -13.43 -20.44
C ASP A 244 -13.71 -14.13 -21.38
N HIS A 245 -13.79 -13.82 -22.68
CA HIS A 245 -12.87 -14.35 -23.69
C HIS A 245 -11.52 -13.61 -23.60
N THR A 246 -10.79 -13.87 -22.52
CA THR A 246 -9.61 -13.12 -22.11
C THR A 246 -8.69 -12.79 -23.27
N GLY A 247 -8.31 -11.52 -23.39
CA GLY A 247 -7.45 -11.04 -24.47
C GLY A 247 -8.13 -10.90 -25.84
N SER A 248 -9.38 -11.30 -26.07
CA SER A 248 -10.11 -11.00 -27.31
C SER A 248 -11.02 -9.76 -27.17
N HIS A 249 -10.45 -8.57 -27.36
CA HIS A 249 -11.21 -7.31 -27.27
C HIS A 249 -12.42 -7.25 -28.23
N ALA A 250 -12.40 -7.97 -29.35
CA ALA A 250 -13.52 -8.05 -30.29
C ALA A 250 -14.70 -8.88 -29.76
N SER A 251 -14.44 -9.81 -28.83
CA SER A 251 -15.44 -10.65 -28.15
C SER A 251 -15.85 -10.09 -26.79
N GLY A 252 -15.40 -8.86 -26.45
CA GLY A 252 -15.62 -8.25 -25.14
C GLY A 252 -14.66 -8.75 -24.05
N GLY A 253 -13.58 -9.45 -24.44
CA GLY A 253 -12.58 -9.98 -23.52
C GLY A 253 -11.44 -9.02 -23.23
N ASP A 254 -11.14 -8.81 -21.95
CA ASP A 254 -9.95 -8.10 -21.48
C ASP A 254 -9.01 -9.08 -20.74
N TRP A 255 -7.92 -8.61 -20.14
CA TRP A 255 -7.01 -9.49 -19.37
C TRP A 255 -7.33 -9.42 -17.85
N GLU A 256 -8.50 -8.88 -17.49
CA GLU A 256 -8.94 -8.84 -16.10
C GLU A 256 -9.39 -10.23 -15.64
N LEU A 257 -9.24 -10.47 -14.34
CA LEU A 257 -9.68 -11.69 -13.68
C LEU A 257 -10.80 -11.32 -12.71
N GLU A 258 -12.04 -11.42 -13.19
CA GLU A 258 -13.21 -10.81 -12.57
C GLU A 258 -13.82 -11.66 -11.46
N VAL A 259 -13.50 -12.96 -11.42
CA VAL A 259 -13.87 -13.84 -10.30
C VAL A 259 -12.67 -14.05 -9.42
N GLN A 260 -12.83 -13.72 -8.14
CA GLN A 260 -11.80 -13.86 -7.13
C GLN A 260 -12.34 -14.55 -5.88
N THR A 261 -11.52 -15.41 -5.28
CA THR A 261 -11.74 -16.00 -3.96
C THR A 261 -10.54 -15.70 -3.09
N GLY A 262 -10.76 -15.02 -1.96
CA GLY A 262 -9.67 -14.56 -1.09
C GLY A 262 -9.14 -13.17 -1.45
N SER A 263 -7.96 -12.82 -0.95
CA SER A 263 -7.27 -11.57 -1.25
C SER A 263 -6.12 -11.86 -2.20
N VAL A 264 -6.31 -11.60 -3.50
CA VAL A 264 -5.25 -11.87 -4.49
C VAL A 264 -4.27 -10.69 -4.49
N GLU A 265 -3.07 -10.90 -3.97
CA GLU A 265 -2.02 -9.87 -3.88
C GLU A 265 -1.05 -9.87 -5.06
N ALA A 266 -1.02 -10.94 -5.83
CA ALA A 266 -0.24 -11.07 -7.05
C ALA A 266 -0.77 -10.13 -8.15
N GLN A 267 0.18 -9.49 -8.84
CA GLN A 267 -0.16 -8.58 -9.92
C GLN A 267 -0.70 -9.38 -11.11
N THR A 268 -1.89 -9.00 -11.61
CA THR A 268 -2.43 -9.59 -12.84
C THR A 268 -1.55 -9.25 -14.04
N LEU A 269 -1.46 -10.18 -14.98
CA LEU A 269 -0.73 -10.00 -16.22
C LEU A 269 -1.51 -9.07 -17.15
N SER A 270 -1.15 -7.78 -17.17
CA SER A 270 -1.70 -6.79 -18.11
C SER A 270 -0.63 -6.39 -19.15
N PHE A 271 -0.85 -6.67 -20.43
CA PHE A 271 0.14 -6.34 -21.48
C PHE A 271 -0.46 -5.55 -22.65
N ALA A 272 0.19 -4.45 -23.01
CA ALA A 272 -0.16 -3.66 -24.18
C ALA A 272 0.20 -4.40 -25.48
N GLY A 273 -0.80 -4.64 -26.35
CA GLY A 273 -0.61 -5.19 -27.70
C GLY A 273 -0.85 -6.70 -27.86
N TRP A 274 -1.42 -7.37 -26.85
CA TRP A 274 -1.63 -8.82 -26.83
C TRP A 274 -3.12 -9.17 -27.02
N ASN A 275 -3.87 -8.25 -27.62
CA ASN A 275 -5.27 -8.48 -27.98
C ASN A 275 -5.32 -9.53 -29.10
N GLY A 276 -5.81 -10.72 -28.76
CA GLY A 276 -6.09 -11.82 -29.68
C GLY A 276 -5.23 -13.07 -29.47
N VAL A 277 -4.37 -13.12 -28.44
CA VAL A 277 -3.45 -14.27 -28.28
C VAL A 277 -4.16 -15.53 -27.78
N LEU A 278 -5.14 -15.38 -26.88
CA LEU A 278 -6.08 -16.45 -26.51
C LEU A 278 -7.29 -16.54 -27.45
N ALA A 279 -7.31 -15.77 -28.56
CA ALA A 279 -8.30 -15.98 -29.60
C ALA A 279 -7.91 -17.22 -30.42
N PRO A 280 -8.89 -18.00 -30.91
CA PRO A 280 -8.58 -19.10 -31.82
C PRO A 280 -7.80 -18.55 -33.02
N GLY A 281 -6.61 -19.12 -33.27
CA GLY A 281 -5.75 -18.68 -34.37
C GLY A 281 -6.48 -18.71 -35.72
N PRO A 282 -6.06 -17.91 -36.71
CA PRO A 282 -6.64 -17.98 -38.05
C PRO A 282 -6.52 -19.40 -38.57
N ILE A 283 -7.67 -20.00 -38.91
CA ILE A 283 -7.76 -21.34 -39.48
C ILE A 283 -6.83 -21.43 -40.71
N SER A 284 -5.65 -22.04 -40.52
CA SER A 284 -4.93 -22.68 -41.61
C SER A 284 -5.47 -24.10 -41.71
N LEU A 285 -6.32 -24.33 -42.70
CA LEU A 285 -6.67 -25.68 -43.13
C LEU A 285 -5.41 -26.35 -43.68
N LYS A 286 -4.59 -26.92 -42.78
CA LYS A 286 -3.70 -28.00 -43.17
C LYS A 286 -4.52 -29.28 -43.17
N ASP A 287 -4.75 -29.74 -44.39
CA ASP A 287 -5.06 -31.12 -44.70
C ASP A 287 -3.90 -32.01 -44.22
N ASP A 288 -4.04 -32.59 -43.03
CA ASP A 288 -3.48 -33.89 -42.72
C ASP A 288 -4.50 -34.73 -41.94
N GLY A 289 -5.34 -35.41 -42.72
CA GLY A 289 -6.34 -36.34 -42.25
C GLY A 289 -5.85 -37.32 -41.17
N GLY A 290 -6.69 -37.45 -40.14
CA GLY A 290 -6.56 -38.42 -39.06
C GLY A 290 -7.82 -38.37 -38.19
N THR A 291 -8.86 -39.04 -38.67
CA THR A 291 -10.25 -39.02 -38.19
C THR A 291 -10.51 -39.76 -36.87
N ASP A 292 -11.46 -39.23 -36.10
CA ASP A 292 -12.48 -39.88 -35.26
C ASP A 292 -12.11 -40.90 -34.19
N ASP A 293 -12.71 -40.74 -33.00
CA ASP A 293 -13.73 -41.71 -32.55
C ASP A 293 -14.59 -41.03 -31.45
N VAL A 294 -15.91 -40.84 -31.58
CA VAL A 294 -16.90 -41.71 -32.21
C VAL A 294 -17.99 -40.86 -32.89
N THR A 295 -17.92 -40.84 -34.22
CA THR A 295 -19.00 -41.11 -35.19
C THR A 295 -20.45 -40.80 -34.79
N GLN A 296 -21.08 -39.91 -35.56
CA GLN A 296 -22.25 -40.35 -36.31
C GLN A 296 -22.24 -39.77 -37.73
N ASP A 297 -21.97 -40.68 -38.66
CA ASP A 297 -22.36 -40.71 -40.07
C ASP A 297 -23.55 -39.80 -40.42
N SER A 298 -23.30 -38.80 -41.26
CA SER A 298 -23.93 -38.76 -42.59
C SER A 298 -23.43 -37.58 -43.40
N SER A 299 -23.05 -37.87 -44.64
CA SER A 299 -23.13 -36.94 -45.77
C SER A 299 -24.26 -35.90 -45.62
N ASP A 300 -23.94 -34.62 -45.80
CA ASP A 300 -24.80 -33.42 -45.80
C ASP A 300 -24.60 -32.49 -44.58
N VAL A 301 -23.48 -31.76 -44.55
CA VAL A 301 -23.39 -30.53 -43.75
C VAL A 301 -24.33 -29.49 -44.39
N THR A 302 -25.54 -29.38 -43.83
CA THR A 302 -26.56 -28.40 -44.20
C THR A 302 -26.87 -27.53 -42.99
N GLY A 303 -26.06 -26.49 -42.76
CA GLY A 303 -26.40 -25.47 -41.77
C GLY A 303 -25.20 -24.77 -41.13
N ILE A 304 -25.23 -23.43 -41.19
CA ILE A 304 -24.53 -22.55 -40.26
C ILE A 304 -25.60 -22.09 -39.25
N THR A 305 -25.38 -22.28 -37.96
CA THR A 305 -26.26 -21.76 -36.90
C THR A 305 -25.67 -20.46 -36.35
N VAL A 306 -26.48 -19.40 -36.25
CA VAL A 306 -26.13 -18.14 -35.59
C VAL A 306 -27.17 -17.88 -34.51
N ASP A 307 -26.76 -17.92 -33.24
CA ASP A 307 -27.64 -17.63 -32.11
C ASP A 307 -27.76 -16.12 -31.87
N TYR A 308 -28.98 -15.62 -31.69
CA TYR A 308 -29.28 -14.22 -31.33
C TYR A 308 -30.28 -14.18 -30.17
N THR A 309 -29.86 -13.69 -29.01
CA THR A 309 -30.76 -13.36 -27.89
C THR A 309 -30.69 -11.85 -27.59
N ASN A 310 -31.88 -11.23 -27.50
CA ASN A 310 -32.16 -9.85 -27.05
C ASN A 310 -31.66 -8.66 -27.89
N ARG A 311 -32.53 -8.11 -28.76
CA ARG A 311 -32.67 -6.65 -28.98
C ARG A 311 -33.94 -6.26 -29.75
N THR A 312 -34.52 -5.11 -29.37
CA THR A 312 -35.70 -4.46 -29.96
C THR A 312 -35.35 -3.70 -31.24
N SER A 313 -35.98 -4.09 -32.36
CA SER A 313 -36.10 -3.41 -33.67
C SER A 313 -34.83 -2.84 -34.34
N GLY A 314 -34.39 -3.48 -35.43
CA GLY A 314 -33.39 -2.95 -36.38
C GLY A 314 -33.26 -3.86 -37.60
N LEU A 315 -32.93 -3.31 -38.78
CA LEU A 315 -32.75 -4.06 -40.02
C LEU A 315 -31.39 -4.80 -40.00
N LEU A 316 -31.39 -6.14 -39.91
CA LEU A 316 -30.17 -6.94 -39.96
C LEU A 316 -29.70 -7.12 -41.42
N THR A 317 -28.50 -6.64 -41.75
CA THR A 317 -27.86 -6.88 -43.05
C THR A 317 -26.69 -7.85 -42.85
N VAL A 318 -26.79 -9.07 -43.38
CA VAL A 318 -25.70 -10.06 -43.39
C VAL A 318 -25.03 -10.05 -44.76
N ALA A 319 -23.77 -9.66 -44.83
CA ALA A 319 -22.96 -9.75 -46.05
C ALA A 319 -22.09 -11.01 -45.99
N VAL A 320 -22.33 -11.96 -46.90
CA VAL A 320 -21.48 -13.15 -47.08
C VAL A 320 -20.56 -12.89 -48.27
N GLN A 321 -19.26 -12.80 -48.03
CA GLN A 321 -18.25 -12.61 -49.08
C GLN A 321 -17.56 -13.96 -49.36
N ILE A 322 -17.66 -14.47 -50.59
CA ILE A 322 -16.99 -15.70 -51.04
C ILE A 322 -15.80 -15.30 -51.91
N ASP A 323 -14.59 -15.66 -51.51
CA ASP A 323 -13.35 -15.37 -52.26
C ASP A 323 -13.00 -16.53 -53.23
N PRO A 324 -12.88 -16.30 -54.55
CA PRO A 324 -12.71 -17.37 -55.52
C PRO A 324 -11.24 -17.54 -55.95
N THR A 325 -10.37 -18.07 -55.10
CA THR A 325 -9.02 -18.50 -55.56
C THR A 325 -8.55 -19.83 -54.99
N SER A 326 -9.17 -20.94 -55.41
CA SER A 326 -8.47 -22.18 -55.74
C SER A 326 -9.46 -23.20 -56.30
N ASN A 327 -9.58 -23.28 -57.62
CA ASN A 327 -10.46 -24.24 -58.27
C ASN A 327 -9.65 -25.43 -58.77
N SER A 328 -9.96 -26.63 -58.28
CA SER A 328 -10.07 -27.83 -59.12
C SER A 328 -10.76 -28.96 -58.36
N GLY A 329 -12.08 -28.90 -58.23
CA GLY A 329 -12.86 -30.02 -57.68
C GLY A 329 -14.36 -29.77 -57.85
N SER A 330 -15.02 -30.60 -58.64
CA SER A 330 -16.43 -30.50 -59.00
C SER A 330 -17.37 -31.01 -57.90
N ASP A 331 -17.49 -30.28 -56.78
CA ASP A 331 -18.50 -30.60 -55.76
C ASP A 331 -19.53 -29.49 -55.63
N THR A 332 -20.77 -29.82 -55.96
CA THR A 332 -21.96 -28.99 -55.77
C THR A 332 -22.43 -29.12 -54.33
N SER A 333 -21.90 -28.31 -53.43
CA SER A 333 -22.35 -28.27 -52.03
C SER A 333 -23.56 -27.35 -51.88
N ASN A 334 -24.67 -27.88 -51.40
CA ASN A 334 -25.87 -27.11 -51.05
C ASN A 334 -25.61 -26.32 -49.75
N ILE A 335 -25.72 -24.99 -49.80
CA ILE A 335 -25.72 -24.16 -48.59
C ILE A 335 -27.17 -24.06 -48.10
N ALA A 336 -27.47 -24.63 -46.94
CA ALA A 336 -28.72 -24.38 -46.21
C ALA A 336 -28.45 -23.33 -45.12
N ILE A 337 -29.23 -22.25 -45.10
CA ILE A 337 -29.20 -21.22 -44.05
C ILE A 337 -30.47 -21.43 -43.22
N VAL A 338 -30.33 -21.75 -41.93
CA VAL A 338 -31.44 -21.93 -41.00
C VAL A 338 -31.48 -20.72 -40.07
N PHE A 339 -32.65 -20.09 -39.94
CA PHE A 339 -32.89 -19.05 -38.95
C PHE A 339 -33.77 -19.64 -37.84
N ASP A 340 -33.30 -19.58 -36.60
CA ASP A 340 -34.13 -19.79 -35.43
C ASP A 340 -34.70 -18.44 -34.98
N VAL A 341 -36.01 -18.35 -34.76
CA VAL A 341 -36.68 -17.12 -34.33
C VAL A 341 -37.64 -17.49 -33.21
N ASP A 342 -37.19 -17.30 -31.97
CA ASP A 342 -38.07 -17.36 -30.80
C ASP A 342 -39.08 -16.21 -30.87
N GLY A 343 -40.34 -16.56 -31.13
CA GLY A 343 -41.41 -15.60 -31.31
C GLY A 343 -41.99 -15.12 -29.98
N ASP A 344 -41.85 -13.83 -29.67
CA ASP A 344 -42.94 -13.08 -29.06
C ASP A 344 -43.86 -12.53 -30.16
N ASN A 345 -45.17 -12.59 -29.92
CA ASN A 345 -46.17 -12.68 -30.98
C ASN A 345 -46.54 -11.34 -31.64
N ASN A 346 -45.61 -10.40 -31.88
CA ASN A 346 -46.02 -9.10 -32.45
C ASN A 346 -45.01 -8.27 -33.26
N SER A 347 -43.98 -8.86 -33.87
CA SER A 347 -43.00 -8.10 -34.68
C SER A 347 -42.92 -8.61 -36.13
N ASN A 348 -43.20 -7.74 -37.11
CA ASN A 348 -43.02 -8.01 -38.54
C ASN A 348 -41.52 -7.88 -38.90
N TYR A 349 -40.83 -9.00 -39.14
CA TYR A 349 -39.44 -9.00 -39.60
C TYR A 349 -39.38 -9.15 -41.14
N GLY A 350 -38.69 -8.23 -41.80
CA GLY A 350 -38.34 -8.34 -43.22
C GLY A 350 -36.85 -8.65 -43.38
N PHE A 351 -36.53 -9.70 -44.15
CA PHE A 351 -35.14 -10.09 -44.46
C PHE A 351 -34.83 -9.78 -45.92
N ALA A 352 -33.64 -9.27 -46.22
CA ALA A 352 -33.12 -9.10 -47.58
C ALA A 352 -31.73 -9.75 -47.69
N ILE A 353 -31.59 -10.71 -48.62
CA ILE A 353 -30.30 -11.35 -48.95
C ILE A 353 -29.83 -10.78 -50.28
N THR A 354 -28.62 -10.20 -50.32
CA THR A 354 -27.98 -9.74 -51.56
C THR A 354 -26.80 -10.66 -51.89
N LEU A 355 -26.88 -11.39 -53.01
CA LEU A 355 -25.78 -12.22 -53.51
C LEU A 355 -25.00 -11.43 -54.57
N GLY A 356 -23.74 -11.11 -54.28
CA GLY A 356 -22.83 -10.46 -55.23
C GLY A 356 -22.42 -11.43 -56.34
N GLY A 357 -22.61 -11.03 -57.60
CA GLY A 357 -22.38 -11.91 -58.75
C GLY A 357 -20.91 -12.25 -59.00
N ALA A 358 -20.57 -13.54 -58.86
CA ALA A 358 -19.43 -14.18 -59.50
C ALA A 358 -19.94 -15.20 -60.55
N PRO A 359 -19.33 -15.30 -61.74
CA PRO A 359 -19.78 -16.25 -62.75
C PRO A 359 -19.43 -17.69 -62.31
N ASN A 360 -20.43 -18.59 -62.36
CA ASN A 360 -20.39 -20.05 -62.14
C ASN A 360 -20.85 -20.63 -60.79
N PHE A 361 -21.70 -19.94 -60.02
CA PHE A 361 -22.42 -20.57 -58.89
C PHE A 361 -23.88 -20.94 -59.25
N SER A 362 -24.35 -22.10 -58.77
CA SER A 362 -25.77 -22.51 -58.83
C SER A 362 -26.29 -22.87 -57.44
N VAL A 363 -27.34 -22.19 -56.98
CA VAL A 363 -28.04 -22.51 -55.71
C VAL A 363 -29.28 -23.33 -56.03
N GLN A 364 -29.34 -24.59 -55.59
CA GLN A 364 -30.40 -25.51 -56.04
C GLN A 364 -31.62 -25.66 -55.11
N GLN A 365 -31.63 -25.16 -53.87
CA GLN A 365 -32.81 -25.28 -53.01
C GLN A 365 -32.88 -24.25 -51.86
N PHE A 366 -34.08 -23.79 -51.52
CA PHE A 366 -34.39 -22.95 -50.35
C PHE A 366 -35.55 -23.59 -49.57
N SER A 367 -35.44 -23.74 -48.25
CA SER A 367 -36.49 -24.30 -47.39
C SER A 367 -36.61 -23.50 -46.08
N LEU A 368 -37.85 -23.20 -45.65
CA LEU A 368 -38.15 -22.68 -44.30
C LEU A 368 -38.83 -23.78 -43.47
N PHE A 369 -38.47 -23.87 -42.19
CA PHE A 369 -39.16 -24.71 -41.20
C PHE A 369 -39.93 -23.82 -40.22
N TYR A 370 -41.11 -24.27 -39.79
CA TYR A 370 -41.88 -23.64 -38.71
C TYR A 370 -42.40 -24.76 -37.80
N GLY A 371 -42.03 -24.74 -36.52
CA GLY A 371 -42.46 -25.75 -35.56
C GLY A 371 -42.40 -25.23 -34.13
N ALA A 372 -43.49 -25.36 -33.38
CA ALA A 372 -43.53 -25.05 -31.96
C ALA A 372 -42.95 -26.23 -31.16
N ALA A 373 -41.98 -25.97 -30.28
CA ALA A 373 -41.51 -26.95 -29.31
C ALA A 373 -42.45 -26.97 -28.10
N ASP A 374 -42.98 -28.15 -27.75
CA ASP A 374 -43.38 -28.42 -26.37
C ASP A 374 -42.20 -29.06 -25.62
N ASN A 375 -42.13 -28.72 -24.35
CA ASN A 375 -41.06 -29.08 -23.44
C ASN A 375 -41.27 -30.51 -22.92
N GLN A 376 -40.96 -31.52 -23.76
CA GLN A 376 -40.30 -32.78 -23.37
C GLN A 376 -40.14 -33.78 -24.54
N ASN A 377 -38.91 -34.26 -24.75
CA ASN A 377 -38.49 -35.42 -25.56
C ASN A 377 -38.71 -35.40 -27.10
N ASN A 378 -37.61 -35.14 -27.80
CA ASN A 378 -37.17 -35.68 -29.09
C ASN A 378 -38.21 -36.44 -29.96
N LYS A 379 -39.00 -35.68 -30.75
CA LYS A 379 -39.38 -36.02 -32.14
C LYS A 379 -40.06 -34.83 -32.83
N ILE A 380 -39.34 -34.11 -33.70
CA ILE A 380 -39.97 -33.13 -34.59
C ILE A 380 -40.66 -33.88 -35.74
N SER A 381 -41.99 -33.79 -35.80
CA SER A 381 -42.79 -34.23 -36.94
C SER A 381 -43.47 -33.00 -37.55
N GLY A 382 -42.78 -32.32 -38.47
CA GLY A 382 -43.28 -31.13 -39.17
C GLY A 382 -43.10 -31.23 -40.69
N SER A 383 -44.09 -30.73 -41.45
CA SER A 383 -44.19 -30.86 -42.91
C SER A 383 -43.25 -29.88 -43.64
N GLN A 384 -42.35 -30.42 -44.48
CA GLN A 384 -41.49 -29.64 -45.39
C GLN A 384 -42.32 -29.08 -46.56
N THR A 385 -42.20 -27.78 -46.86
CA THR A 385 -42.84 -27.17 -48.05
C THR A 385 -41.77 -26.51 -48.94
N THR A 386 -41.60 -27.01 -50.17
CA THR A 386 -40.65 -26.49 -51.15
C THR A 386 -41.20 -25.27 -51.88
N ILE A 387 -40.45 -24.17 -51.96
CA ILE A 387 -40.85 -22.94 -52.65
C ILE A 387 -39.87 -22.66 -53.82
N GLY A 388 -39.81 -23.57 -54.80
CA GLY A 388 -39.15 -23.37 -56.11
C GLY A 388 -37.61 -23.37 -56.18
N THR A 389 -37.05 -23.42 -57.41
CA THR A 389 -35.62 -23.47 -57.74
C THR A 389 -35.20 -22.31 -58.66
N TRP A 390 -33.97 -21.79 -58.53
CA TRP A 390 -33.41 -20.73 -59.40
C TRP A 390 -32.20 -21.23 -60.19
N ASN A 391 -32.17 -20.97 -61.50
CA ASN A 391 -31.04 -21.25 -62.39
C ASN A 391 -30.63 -19.96 -63.12
N SER A 392 -29.35 -19.62 -63.05
CA SER A 392 -28.74 -18.42 -63.62
C SER A 392 -28.68 -18.40 -65.16
N SER A 393 -29.09 -19.47 -65.85
CA SER A 393 -29.10 -19.50 -67.32
C SER A 393 -30.44 -19.19 -68.02
N THR A 394 -31.60 -19.10 -67.32
CA THR A 394 -32.89 -18.98 -68.06
C THR A 394 -34.00 -18.09 -67.49
N GLY A 395 -33.98 -17.59 -66.26
CA GLY A 395 -35.06 -16.72 -65.75
C GLY A 395 -36.41 -17.41 -65.47
N TRP A 396 -36.97 -17.10 -64.29
CA TRP A 396 -38.27 -17.40 -63.65
C TRP A 396 -39.27 -18.40 -64.29
N ALA A 397 -39.74 -19.36 -63.47
CA ALA A 397 -40.97 -20.14 -63.68
C ALA A 397 -41.87 -20.17 -62.42
N THR A 398 -43.18 -20.25 -62.63
CA THR A 398 -44.31 -19.86 -61.74
C THR A 398 -45.00 -20.97 -60.92
N SER A 399 -45.70 -20.56 -59.83
CA SER A 399 -47.09 -20.91 -59.38
C SER A 399 -47.40 -22.02 -58.33
N GLY A 400 -48.02 -21.57 -57.20
CA GLY A 400 -49.28 -22.10 -56.58
C GLY A 400 -49.18 -22.76 -55.18
N THR A 401 -50.15 -22.81 -54.24
CA THR A 401 -51.33 -21.98 -53.80
C THR A 401 -51.96 -22.63 -52.53
N TYR A 402 -52.29 -21.81 -51.50
CA TYR A 402 -53.38 -21.82 -50.47
C TYR A 402 -53.70 -22.96 -49.47
N LEU A 403 -54.01 -22.53 -48.21
CA LEU A 403 -55.21 -22.77 -47.33
C LEU A 403 -54.80 -22.44 -45.86
N ASN A 404 -55.55 -21.86 -44.92
CA ASN A 404 -56.91 -21.31 -44.76
C ASN A 404 -56.95 -20.55 -43.39
N GLY A 405 -57.77 -19.49 -43.23
CA GLY A 405 -57.88 -18.63 -42.02
C GLY A 405 -58.51 -19.28 -40.75
N PRO A 406 -58.88 -18.53 -39.68
CA PRO A 406 -59.66 -17.27 -39.75
C PRO A 406 -59.26 -16.10 -38.80
N LEU A 407 -59.46 -14.86 -39.30
CA LEU A 407 -60.26 -13.72 -38.76
C LEU A 407 -60.09 -13.33 -37.25
N GLN A 408 -60.02 -12.07 -36.82
CA GLN A 408 -60.21 -10.74 -37.43
C GLN A 408 -59.89 -9.61 -36.43
N THR A 409 -59.56 -8.43 -36.96
CA THR A 409 -60.06 -7.05 -36.67
C THR A 409 -58.91 -6.03 -36.67
N THR A 410 -58.59 -5.39 -37.80
CA THR A 410 -59.21 -4.21 -38.46
C THR A 410 -58.76 -2.86 -37.90
N TRP A 411 -57.97 -2.13 -38.69
CA TRP A 411 -58.12 -0.69 -38.91
C TRP A 411 -58.30 -0.49 -40.43
N ALA A 412 -59.34 0.25 -40.84
CA ALA A 412 -59.72 0.49 -42.23
C ALA A 412 -60.05 1.98 -42.42
N LEU A 413 -59.53 2.58 -43.50
CA LEU A 413 -59.93 3.86 -44.12
C LEU A 413 -59.05 4.03 -45.37
N ASP A 414 -59.44 4.39 -46.58
CA ASP A 414 -60.71 4.71 -47.25
C ASP A 414 -60.35 4.74 -48.76
N THR A 415 -61.12 4.03 -49.58
CA THR A 415 -61.17 4.23 -51.02
C THR A 415 -62.60 4.59 -51.39
N THR A 416 -62.87 5.89 -51.45
CA THR A 416 -64.07 6.47 -52.04
C THR A 416 -63.84 6.78 -53.52
N ALA A 417 -64.77 6.26 -54.30
CA ALA A 417 -65.00 6.33 -55.73
C ALA A 417 -65.07 7.74 -56.36
N VAL A 418 -64.81 7.86 -57.68
CA VAL A 418 -65.79 7.99 -58.79
C VAL A 418 -65.09 8.53 -60.08
N ASP A 419 -64.94 7.65 -61.09
CA ASP A 419 -65.31 7.69 -62.54
C ASP A 419 -65.19 8.98 -63.42
N PRO A 420 -65.15 8.90 -64.79
CA PRO A 420 -64.64 7.86 -65.72
C PRO A 420 -63.77 8.39 -66.90
N PHE A 421 -62.81 7.55 -67.33
CA PHE A 421 -62.48 7.12 -68.70
C PHE A 421 -62.27 8.08 -69.90
N ASP A 422 -61.00 8.00 -70.37
CA ASP A 422 -60.52 7.75 -71.75
C ASP A 422 -60.05 8.95 -72.63
N GLY A 423 -58.73 9.00 -72.90
CA GLY A 423 -58.24 9.17 -74.26
C GLY A 423 -57.41 10.41 -74.66
N LEU A 424 -56.14 10.46 -74.24
CA LEU A 424 -54.98 11.19 -74.84
C LEU A 424 -54.80 12.73 -74.66
N PHE A 425 -53.62 13.06 -74.08
CA PHE A 425 -52.71 14.23 -74.18
C PHE A 425 -53.19 15.58 -74.73
N ASP A 426 -53.00 16.66 -73.97
CA ASP A 426 -51.96 17.71 -74.16
C ASP A 426 -52.08 18.82 -73.08
N SER A 427 -50.95 19.47 -72.85
CA SER A 427 -50.67 20.71 -72.12
C SER A 427 -51.58 21.91 -72.44
N ARG A 428 -52.05 22.66 -71.42
CA ARG A 428 -51.97 24.14 -71.23
C ARG A 428 -53.11 24.75 -70.35
N VAL A 429 -52.71 25.31 -69.20
CA VAL A 429 -52.92 26.66 -68.59
C VAL A 429 -54.20 27.52 -68.88
N THR A 430 -54.79 28.09 -67.78
CA THR A 430 -55.86 29.13 -67.60
C THR A 430 -57.30 28.74 -68.04
N LEU A 431 -58.46 29.10 -67.43
CA LEU A 431 -58.94 30.24 -66.61
C LEU A 431 -60.28 29.84 -65.86
N THR A 432 -60.74 30.70 -64.95
CA THR A 432 -61.90 30.72 -64.02
C THR A 432 -63.34 30.30 -64.48
N LEU A 433 -64.06 29.60 -63.56
CA LEU A 433 -65.53 29.42 -63.24
C LEU A 433 -66.62 29.37 -64.35
N ASP A 434 -67.54 28.38 -64.33
CA ASP A 434 -68.93 28.46 -63.79
C ASP A 434 -69.73 27.14 -64.01
N LEU A 435 -70.83 27.01 -63.26
CA LEU A 435 -71.64 25.88 -62.78
C LEU A 435 -72.53 25.09 -63.78
N ASP A 436 -73.06 23.97 -63.24
CA ASP A 436 -74.34 23.27 -63.55
C ASP A 436 -74.37 22.23 -64.70
N ASP A 437 -75.04 21.06 -64.65
CA ASP A 437 -75.71 20.27 -63.59
C ASP A 437 -76.28 18.97 -64.25
N ILE A 438 -76.64 17.98 -63.43
CA ILE A 438 -77.71 16.95 -63.60
C ILE A 438 -77.46 15.64 -64.40
N LEU A 439 -77.23 14.56 -63.61
CA LEU A 439 -78.07 13.35 -63.37
C LEU A 439 -79.00 12.78 -64.48
N GLY A 440 -78.91 11.46 -64.67
CA GLY A 440 -79.65 10.64 -65.67
C GLY A 440 -81.09 10.22 -65.31
N HIS A 441 -81.66 9.23 -66.06
CA HIS A 441 -82.83 8.37 -65.69
C HIS A 441 -83.22 7.31 -66.82
N TRP A 442 -83.14 6.00 -66.48
CA TRP A 442 -83.95 4.75 -66.76
C TRP A 442 -84.32 4.05 -68.13
N LEU A 443 -84.33 2.69 -68.02
CA LEU A 443 -85.23 1.61 -68.58
C LEU A 443 -85.15 1.21 -70.09
N SER A 444 -84.74 0.00 -70.55
CA SER A 444 -85.34 -1.39 -70.54
C SER A 444 -86.68 -1.51 -71.30
N LEU A 445 -87.07 -2.49 -72.16
CA LEU A 445 -86.73 -3.88 -72.62
C LEU A 445 -87.34 -4.04 -74.05
N GLY A 446 -87.11 -5.03 -74.94
CA GLY A 446 -86.36 -6.29 -74.98
C GLY A 446 -86.69 -7.11 -76.26
N ASN A 447 -85.98 -8.24 -76.46
CA ASN A 447 -86.29 -9.46 -77.27
C ASN A 447 -86.58 -9.31 -78.79
N THR A 448 -86.07 -10.10 -79.76
CA THR A 448 -85.71 -11.53 -79.85
C THR A 448 -84.77 -11.82 -81.06
N GLY A 449 -83.86 -12.81 -80.94
CA GLY A 449 -83.78 -13.95 -81.88
C GLY A 449 -82.93 -13.91 -83.17
N THR A 450 -81.71 -14.48 -83.07
CA THR A 450 -81.12 -15.59 -83.89
C THR A 450 -81.23 -15.65 -85.43
N TYR A 451 -80.07 -15.72 -86.12
CA TYR A 451 -79.62 -16.73 -87.12
C TYR A 451 -78.64 -16.17 -88.19
N SER A 452 -77.44 -16.79 -88.25
CA SER A 452 -76.59 -17.17 -89.40
C SER A 452 -76.53 -16.37 -90.72
N SER A 453 -75.29 -16.01 -91.09
CA SER A 453 -74.65 -15.98 -92.43
C SER A 453 -75.38 -15.32 -93.62
N ILE A 454 -74.75 -14.33 -94.26
CA ILE A 454 -75.03 -13.78 -95.62
C ILE A 454 -74.00 -12.61 -95.77
N ARG A 455 -73.10 -12.47 -96.75
CA ARG A 455 -73.09 -12.68 -98.21
C ARG A 455 -74.24 -12.00 -98.94
N LEU A 456 -74.11 -10.71 -99.29
CA LEU A 456 -74.97 -10.08 -100.30
C LEU A 456 -74.15 -9.66 -101.52
N MET A 457 -74.12 -10.58 -102.48
CA MET A 457 -74.14 -10.24 -103.89
C MET A 457 -75.52 -9.69 -104.25
N ASN A 458 -75.49 -8.54 -104.93
CA ASN A 458 -76.24 -8.12 -106.11
C ASN A 458 -77.26 -9.11 -106.76
N ALA A 459 -78.45 -8.61 -107.12
CA ALA A 459 -79.08 -8.79 -108.44
C ALA A 459 -80.37 -7.93 -108.51
N THR A 460 -80.44 -6.96 -109.41
CA THR A 460 -81.11 -7.01 -110.72
C THR A 460 -80.76 -5.68 -111.41
N THR A 461 -80.27 -5.54 -112.64
CA THR A 461 -80.36 -6.33 -113.87
C THR A 461 -79.18 -5.95 -114.80
N GLN A 462 -78.61 -6.97 -115.42
CA GLN A 462 -77.79 -6.94 -116.65
C GLN A 462 -78.54 -6.33 -117.87
N PRO A 463 -77.95 -6.09 -119.07
CA PRO A 463 -76.66 -6.60 -119.56
C PRO A 463 -75.79 -5.62 -120.39
N SER A 464 -74.54 -6.07 -120.60
CA SER A 464 -73.90 -6.22 -121.92
C SER A 464 -72.85 -5.22 -122.45
N HIS A 465 -71.77 -5.87 -122.92
CA HIS A 465 -70.93 -5.58 -124.09
C HIS A 465 -69.66 -4.71 -123.97
N SER A 466 -68.58 -5.41 -123.60
CA SER A 466 -67.33 -5.62 -124.37
C SER A 466 -66.93 -4.64 -125.50
N ALA A 467 -65.71 -4.13 -125.32
CA ALA A 467 -64.56 -4.08 -126.26
C ALA A 467 -64.35 -2.89 -127.23
N SER A 468 -63.10 -2.40 -127.18
CA SER A 468 -62.21 -2.06 -128.31
C SER A 468 -62.11 -0.60 -128.83
N SER A 469 -60.85 -0.13 -128.84
CA SER A 469 -60.17 0.75 -129.82
C SER A 469 -60.50 2.25 -129.94
N ALA A 470 -59.45 3.08 -129.89
CA ALA A 470 -59.33 4.48 -130.35
C ALA A 470 -59.43 4.60 -131.90
N PRO A 471 -59.26 5.77 -132.58
CA PRO A 471 -59.27 7.21 -132.20
C PRO A 471 -60.18 8.10 -133.13
N LYS A 472 -60.34 9.43 -132.88
CA LYS A 472 -60.21 10.55 -133.89
C LYS A 472 -60.72 11.96 -133.47
N ASP A 473 -59.81 12.94 -133.65
CA ASP A 473 -59.91 14.22 -134.39
C ASP A 473 -60.75 15.48 -133.99
N ILE A 474 -59.98 16.60 -133.87
CA ILE A 474 -60.13 17.95 -134.51
C ILE A 474 -61.28 18.88 -134.02
N GLY A 475 -61.15 20.19 -133.69
CA GLY A 475 -60.03 21.15 -133.66
C GLY A 475 -60.47 22.64 -133.39
N ILE A 476 -59.49 23.49 -133.05
CA ILE A 476 -59.28 24.94 -133.40
C ILE A 476 -60.04 26.11 -132.67
N SER A 477 -59.31 26.78 -131.74
CA SER A 477 -58.94 28.22 -131.56
C SER A 477 -59.95 29.40 -131.50
N THR A 478 -59.79 30.28 -130.49
CA THR A 478 -59.35 31.71 -130.63
C THR A 478 -58.97 32.39 -129.27
N ALA A 479 -57.76 33.02 -129.23
CA ALA A 479 -57.20 34.07 -128.33
C ALA A 479 -57.18 33.89 -126.78
N GLY A 480 -55.98 33.91 -126.17
CA GLY A 480 -55.74 33.65 -124.73
C GLY A 480 -55.55 34.90 -123.82
N PRO A 481 -55.73 34.78 -122.49
CA PRO A 481 -55.51 35.84 -121.49
C PRO A 481 -54.15 35.75 -120.75
N TYR A 482 -53.67 36.90 -120.25
CA TYR A 482 -52.45 37.11 -119.46
C TYR A 482 -52.43 36.33 -118.12
N LEU A 483 -51.27 35.82 -117.66
CA LEU A 483 -51.11 35.02 -116.42
C LEU A 483 -50.00 35.59 -115.51
N ALA A 484 -50.28 35.70 -114.20
CA ALA A 484 -49.28 35.85 -113.13
C ALA A 484 -48.93 34.45 -112.59
N VAL A 485 -47.65 34.17 -112.35
CA VAL A 485 -47.10 32.86 -112.02
C VAL A 485 -46.59 32.87 -110.58
N ASN A 486 -46.84 31.78 -109.84
CA ASN A 486 -46.35 31.66 -108.47
C ASN A 486 -44.82 31.57 -108.41
N ASP A 487 -44.24 32.16 -107.39
CA ASP A 487 -42.81 32.16 -107.11
C ASP A 487 -42.45 31.28 -105.93
N SER A 488 -41.20 30.84 -105.88
CA SER A 488 -40.65 30.19 -104.70
C SER A 488 -39.22 30.61 -104.41
N ALA A 489 -38.86 30.61 -103.12
CA ALA A 489 -37.49 30.75 -102.65
C ALA A 489 -37.19 29.75 -101.53
N THR A 490 -35.91 29.43 -101.39
CA THR A 490 -35.37 28.69 -100.25
C THR A 490 -34.29 29.54 -99.60
N ILE A 491 -34.31 29.59 -98.29
CA ILE A 491 -33.50 30.46 -97.44
C ILE A 491 -33.29 29.71 -96.12
N ASN A 492 -32.21 29.97 -95.39
CA ASN A 492 -32.09 29.50 -94.01
C ASN A 492 -32.66 30.54 -93.04
N GLU A 493 -33.07 30.12 -91.85
CA GLU A 493 -33.39 31.06 -90.78
C GLU A 493 -32.21 32.02 -90.51
N ASP A 494 -32.52 33.19 -89.95
CA ASP A 494 -31.59 34.30 -89.70
C ASP A 494 -30.94 34.95 -90.94
N SER A 495 -31.39 34.58 -92.14
CA SER A 495 -31.00 35.23 -93.40
C SER A 495 -32.16 36.02 -94.01
N SER A 496 -31.94 36.75 -95.10
CA SER A 496 -33.04 37.34 -95.89
C SER A 496 -32.85 37.03 -97.37
N VAL A 497 -33.94 36.87 -98.12
CA VAL A 497 -33.90 36.55 -99.55
C VAL A 497 -34.62 37.62 -100.37
N THR A 498 -34.00 38.07 -101.45
CA THR A 498 -34.61 39.03 -102.38
C THR A 498 -35.02 38.31 -103.66
N LEU A 499 -36.32 38.33 -103.97
CA LEU A 499 -36.92 37.74 -105.15
C LEU A 499 -37.25 38.83 -106.19
N ASN A 500 -36.98 38.54 -107.46
CA ASN A 500 -37.59 39.27 -108.56
C ASN A 500 -38.80 38.48 -109.06
N VAL A 501 -39.95 38.75 -108.44
CA VAL A 501 -41.20 38.00 -108.67
C VAL A 501 -41.80 38.24 -110.05
N ALA A 502 -41.50 39.37 -110.70
CA ALA A 502 -42.01 39.65 -112.05
C ALA A 502 -41.21 38.95 -113.18
N ALA A 503 -40.17 38.18 -112.86
CA ALA A 503 -39.25 37.63 -113.86
C ALA A 503 -39.82 36.45 -114.66
N ASN A 504 -40.74 35.68 -114.08
CA ASN A 504 -41.36 34.50 -114.67
C ASN A 504 -42.79 34.76 -115.21
N ASP A 505 -43.27 36.00 -115.11
CA ASP A 505 -44.57 36.43 -115.60
C ASP A 505 -44.56 36.79 -117.09
N SER A 506 -45.64 36.49 -117.82
CA SER A 506 -45.70 36.71 -119.27
C SER A 506 -45.76 38.21 -119.62
N VAL A 507 -44.71 38.67 -120.28
CA VAL A 507 -44.42 40.07 -120.66
C VAL A 507 -45.40 40.67 -121.67
N GLY A 508 -46.21 41.61 -121.19
CA GLY A 508 -47.01 42.50 -122.02
C GLY A 508 -46.68 43.99 -121.84
N LEU A 509 -46.32 44.43 -120.64
CA LEU A 509 -46.00 45.82 -120.27
C LEU A 509 -45.12 45.81 -119.01
N SER A 510 -44.13 46.71 -118.89
CA SER A 510 -43.41 46.91 -117.62
C SER A 510 -44.42 47.12 -116.48
N PRO A 511 -44.32 46.39 -115.34
CA PRO A 511 -45.29 46.51 -114.26
C PRO A 511 -45.34 47.96 -113.78
N SER A 512 -46.54 48.52 -113.70
CA SER A 512 -46.74 49.90 -113.26
C SER A 512 -46.54 50.04 -111.74
N SER A 513 -46.76 48.97 -110.98
CA SER A 513 -46.39 48.77 -109.57
C SER A 513 -46.55 47.29 -109.16
N ILE A 514 -45.84 46.88 -108.10
CA ILE A 514 -46.06 45.61 -107.38
C ILE A 514 -46.46 45.98 -105.95
N GLU A 515 -47.52 45.37 -105.45
CA GLU A 515 -48.00 45.56 -104.08
C GLU A 515 -48.11 44.22 -103.36
N LEU A 516 -47.91 44.22 -102.04
CA LEU A 516 -48.08 43.03 -101.22
C LEU A 516 -49.58 42.80 -101.02
N GLY A 517 -50.05 41.58 -101.32
CA GLY A 517 -51.44 41.18 -101.15
C GLY A 517 -51.72 40.72 -99.72
N THR A 518 -51.26 39.53 -99.38
CA THR A 518 -51.32 38.98 -98.02
C THR A 518 -49.93 38.88 -97.46
N SER A 519 -49.70 39.37 -96.23
CA SER A 519 -48.41 39.23 -95.55
C SER A 519 -48.09 37.76 -95.20
N PRO A 520 -46.81 37.40 -95.06
CA PRO A 520 -46.41 36.12 -94.47
C PRO A 520 -46.83 36.04 -92.99
N THR A 521 -46.96 34.82 -92.46
CA THR A 521 -47.30 34.61 -91.02
C THR A 521 -46.04 34.55 -90.15
N ASN A 522 -44.93 34.10 -90.72
CA ASN A 522 -43.69 33.80 -90.02
C ASN A 522 -42.49 34.55 -90.60
N GLY A 523 -42.75 35.72 -91.18
CA GLY A 523 -41.73 36.60 -91.70
C GLY A 523 -42.29 37.95 -92.12
N THR A 524 -41.41 38.83 -92.55
CA THR A 524 -41.74 40.16 -93.05
C THR A 524 -41.28 40.31 -94.49
N VAL A 525 -42.09 41.01 -95.31
CA VAL A 525 -41.76 41.30 -96.71
C VAL A 525 -41.67 42.80 -96.90
N THR A 526 -40.61 43.25 -97.57
CA THR A 526 -40.43 44.63 -98.00
C THR A 526 -40.34 44.71 -99.52
N ILE A 527 -40.90 45.77 -100.12
CA ILE A 527 -40.90 45.98 -101.57
C ILE A 527 -39.91 47.08 -101.92
N GLY A 528 -38.91 46.77 -102.76
CA GLY A 528 -37.96 47.75 -103.28
C GLY A 528 -38.55 48.61 -104.39
N SER A 529 -38.01 49.82 -104.61
CA SER A 529 -38.47 50.75 -105.66
C SER A 529 -38.31 50.22 -107.10
N ASN A 530 -37.63 49.09 -107.27
CA ASN A 530 -37.44 48.36 -108.52
C ASN A 530 -38.44 47.19 -108.70
N GLY A 531 -39.34 46.96 -107.74
CA GLY A 531 -40.33 45.88 -107.78
C GLY A 531 -39.85 44.54 -107.20
N ASN A 532 -38.62 44.44 -106.70
CA ASN A 532 -38.16 43.23 -106.02
C ASN A 532 -38.75 43.14 -104.61
N LEU A 533 -39.06 41.91 -104.16
CA LEU A 533 -39.56 41.61 -102.82
C LEU A 533 -38.45 40.99 -101.97
N THR A 534 -38.17 41.54 -100.79
CA THR A 534 -37.25 40.94 -99.83
C THR A 534 -38.03 40.32 -98.68
N TYR A 535 -37.92 39.01 -98.50
CA TYR A 535 -38.48 38.26 -97.38
C TYR A 535 -37.42 38.02 -96.31
N THR A 536 -37.78 38.30 -95.05
CA THR A 536 -36.98 37.99 -93.86
C THR A 536 -37.84 37.17 -92.90
N PRO A 537 -37.49 35.91 -92.57
CA PRO A 537 -38.22 35.10 -91.60
C PRO A 537 -38.16 35.72 -90.20
N ASN A 538 -39.11 35.36 -89.33
CA ASN A 538 -39.00 35.62 -87.90
C ASN A 538 -37.79 34.86 -87.35
N ALA A 539 -37.17 35.37 -86.28
CA ALA A 539 -36.07 34.67 -85.62
C ALA A 539 -36.48 33.24 -85.24
N ASN A 540 -35.60 32.28 -85.52
CA ASN A 540 -35.75 30.85 -85.22
C ASN A 540 -37.00 30.20 -85.85
N PHE A 541 -37.53 30.80 -86.93
CA PHE A 541 -38.59 30.17 -87.70
C PHE A 541 -37.98 29.33 -88.84
N ASN A 542 -38.14 28.02 -88.72
CA ASN A 542 -37.95 27.05 -89.79
C ASN A 542 -39.31 26.48 -90.25
N GLY A 543 -39.43 26.21 -91.55
CA GLY A 543 -40.67 25.72 -92.15
C GLY A 543 -41.10 26.51 -93.39
N THR A 544 -42.31 26.26 -93.87
CA THR A 544 -42.83 26.94 -95.07
C THR A 544 -43.67 28.15 -94.65
N ASP A 545 -43.38 29.31 -95.23
CA ASP A 545 -44.21 30.50 -95.15
C ASP A 545 -44.69 30.90 -96.55
N THR A 546 -45.85 31.54 -96.62
CA THR A 546 -46.46 31.93 -97.89
C THR A 546 -47.06 33.32 -97.81
N PHE A 547 -46.90 34.10 -98.86
CA PHE A 547 -47.50 35.41 -99.01
C PHE A 547 -47.95 35.62 -100.45
N THR A 548 -48.82 36.58 -100.72
CA THR A 548 -49.26 36.88 -102.10
C THR A 548 -48.86 38.29 -102.50
N TYR A 549 -48.64 38.52 -103.78
CA TYR A 549 -48.42 39.85 -104.35
C TYR A 549 -49.38 40.11 -105.51
N LEU A 550 -49.63 41.38 -105.79
CA LEU A 550 -50.42 41.86 -106.92
C LEU A 550 -49.51 42.56 -107.93
N ILE A 551 -49.69 42.23 -109.20
CA ILE A 551 -49.05 42.90 -110.34
C ILE A 551 -50.11 43.62 -111.20
N TYR A 552 -49.88 44.90 -111.50
CA TYR A 552 -50.83 45.76 -112.20
C TYR A 552 -50.40 46.07 -113.66
N GLY A 553 -51.29 45.80 -114.61
CA GLY A 553 -51.17 46.23 -116.00
C GLY A 553 -51.41 47.74 -116.19
N LEU A 554 -51.04 48.30 -117.36
CA LEU A 554 -51.29 49.74 -117.67
C LEU A 554 -52.78 50.08 -117.85
N ASP A 555 -53.64 49.07 -117.98
CA ASP A 555 -55.10 49.17 -117.98
C ASP A 555 -55.71 49.16 -116.58
N GLY A 556 -54.90 48.97 -115.53
CA GLY A 556 -55.33 48.96 -114.12
C GLY A 556 -55.83 47.60 -113.63
N ASP A 557 -55.79 46.56 -114.46
CA ASP A 557 -56.17 45.20 -114.06
C ASP A 557 -55.06 44.57 -113.20
N ALA A 558 -55.45 44.03 -112.04
CA ALA A 558 -54.54 43.37 -111.09
C ALA A 558 -54.62 41.85 -111.21
N ARG A 559 -53.47 41.17 -111.16
CA ARG A 559 -53.40 39.71 -111.00
C ARG A 559 -52.60 39.35 -109.75
N THR A 560 -53.06 38.32 -109.05
CA THR A 560 -52.45 37.84 -107.81
C THR A 560 -51.65 36.58 -108.07
N ALA A 561 -50.45 36.51 -107.49
CA ALA A 561 -49.62 35.31 -107.45
C ALA A 561 -49.13 35.06 -106.02
N THR A 562 -48.85 33.79 -105.70
CA THR A 562 -48.35 33.36 -104.39
C THR A 562 -46.84 33.19 -104.45
N VAL A 563 -46.14 33.72 -103.44
CA VAL A 563 -44.75 33.38 -103.12
C VAL A 563 -44.75 32.35 -102.00
N THR A 564 -44.10 31.22 -102.22
CA THR A 564 -43.83 30.23 -101.19
C THR A 564 -42.35 30.27 -100.81
N VAL A 565 -42.05 30.54 -99.54
CA VAL A 565 -40.68 30.54 -99.01
C VAL A 565 -40.51 29.34 -98.10
N VAL A 566 -39.52 28.49 -98.38
CA VAL A 566 -39.10 27.41 -97.49
C VAL A 566 -37.88 27.89 -96.71
N VAL A 567 -38.04 28.02 -95.40
CA VAL A 567 -36.99 28.42 -94.46
C VAL A 567 -36.38 27.15 -93.85
N GLY A 568 -35.11 26.89 -94.14
CA GLY A 568 -34.32 25.79 -93.56
C GLY A 568 -33.79 26.15 -92.18
N ALA A 569 -33.64 25.16 -91.32
CA ALA A 569 -33.07 25.34 -89.97
C ALA A 569 -31.56 25.65 -90.03
N VAL A 570 -31.06 26.41 -89.06
CA VAL A 570 -29.64 26.61 -88.75
C VAL A 570 -29.37 26.07 -87.35
N ASP A 571 -28.27 25.33 -87.21
CA ASP A 571 -27.83 24.71 -85.97
C ASP A 571 -27.31 25.77 -84.96
N ASP A 572 -27.88 25.80 -83.75
CA ASP A 572 -27.61 26.77 -82.68
C ASP A 572 -26.73 26.14 -81.59
N VAL A 573 -25.45 26.52 -81.50
CA VAL A 573 -24.53 25.93 -80.51
C VAL A 573 -24.83 26.42 -79.07
N PRO A 574 -24.98 25.53 -78.08
CA PRO A 574 -25.30 25.88 -76.71
C PRO A 574 -24.08 26.48 -76.01
N LEU A 575 -24.33 27.43 -75.11
CA LEU A 575 -23.32 28.12 -74.31
C LEU A 575 -23.70 28.05 -72.83
N ALA A 576 -22.99 27.18 -72.11
CA ALA A 576 -23.15 27.00 -70.66
C ALA A 576 -22.38 28.07 -69.87
N ALA A 577 -22.98 28.61 -68.81
CA ALA A 577 -22.38 29.61 -67.94
C ALA A 577 -22.17 29.07 -66.50
N ASN A 578 -21.13 29.52 -65.81
CA ASN A 578 -20.87 29.07 -64.44
C ASN A 578 -21.96 29.54 -63.46
N ASP A 579 -22.33 28.67 -62.54
CA ASP A 579 -23.31 28.95 -61.47
C ASP A 579 -22.64 29.11 -60.11
N ALA A 580 -23.30 29.85 -59.22
CA ALA A 580 -22.87 30.02 -57.85
C ALA A 580 -24.05 29.89 -56.88
N PHE A 581 -23.88 29.06 -55.85
CA PHE A 581 -24.85 28.88 -54.76
C PHE A 581 -24.16 29.01 -53.40
N THR A 582 -24.94 29.32 -52.37
CA THR A 582 -24.45 29.43 -50.99
C THR A 582 -25.38 28.68 -50.05
N THR A 583 -24.80 27.98 -49.07
CA THR A 583 -25.54 27.34 -47.98
C THR A 583 -24.74 27.43 -46.69
N ASN A 584 -25.32 27.03 -45.57
CA ASN A 584 -24.56 26.78 -44.33
C ASN A 584 -24.19 25.31 -44.27
N GLU A 585 -23.16 24.96 -43.49
CA GLU A 585 -22.86 23.54 -43.26
C GLU A 585 -24.05 22.80 -42.64
N ASP A 586 -24.10 21.49 -42.89
CA ASP A 586 -25.21 20.59 -42.57
C ASP A 586 -26.58 20.95 -43.16
N GLN A 587 -26.67 21.98 -43.99
CA GLN A 587 -27.92 22.40 -44.64
C GLN A 587 -27.86 22.12 -46.15
N PRO A 588 -28.76 21.28 -46.69
CA PRO A 588 -28.82 21.05 -48.13
C PRO A 588 -29.32 22.28 -48.88
N VAL A 589 -28.83 22.48 -50.10
CA VAL A 589 -29.26 23.54 -51.02
C VAL A 589 -29.78 22.95 -52.32
N THR A 590 -30.91 23.46 -52.80
CA THR A 590 -31.50 23.09 -54.09
C THR A 590 -31.32 24.22 -55.09
N GLY A 591 -31.07 23.87 -56.35
CA GLY A 591 -30.78 24.82 -57.42
C GLY A 591 -31.03 24.26 -58.81
N THR A 592 -30.85 25.09 -59.83
CA THR A 592 -30.85 24.67 -61.23
C THR A 592 -29.78 25.42 -62.01
N VAL A 593 -29.10 24.71 -62.91
CA VAL A 593 -28.08 25.26 -63.82
C VAL A 593 -28.67 25.83 -65.11
N ALA A 594 -29.97 25.64 -65.36
CA ALA A 594 -30.57 25.94 -66.65
C ALA A 594 -30.89 27.44 -66.87
N THR A 595 -30.65 28.30 -65.88
CA THR A 595 -31.22 29.67 -65.87
C THR A 595 -30.34 30.75 -66.49
N ASN A 596 -29.04 30.51 -66.60
CA ASN A 596 -28.02 31.44 -67.11
C ASN A 596 -27.35 30.94 -68.42
N ASP A 597 -27.79 29.80 -68.95
CA ASP A 597 -27.32 29.22 -70.21
C ASP A 597 -28.02 29.86 -71.42
N SER A 598 -27.34 29.89 -72.58
CA SER A 598 -27.83 30.53 -73.82
C SER A 598 -27.53 29.70 -75.07
N GLY A 599 -28.05 30.09 -76.25
CA GLY A 599 -27.89 29.30 -77.49
C GLY A 599 -28.72 28.01 -77.49
N LEU A 600 -29.96 28.08 -77.02
CA LEU A 600 -30.83 26.92 -76.72
C LEU A 600 -32.08 26.87 -77.62
N GLY A 601 -31.99 27.45 -78.82
CA GLY A 601 -33.13 27.90 -79.64
C GLY A 601 -33.86 26.83 -80.45
N ASP A 602 -33.22 25.69 -80.70
CA ASP A 602 -33.66 24.57 -81.55
C ASP A 602 -34.34 23.42 -80.76
N GLY A 603 -34.21 23.42 -79.43
CA GLY A 603 -34.87 22.47 -78.51
C GLY A 603 -33.97 21.33 -78.05
N GLY A 604 -34.53 20.31 -77.36
CA GLY A 604 -33.79 19.08 -77.00
C GLY A 604 -32.77 19.17 -75.85
N LEU A 605 -32.88 20.15 -74.95
CA LEU A 605 -31.92 20.35 -73.86
C LEU A 605 -31.89 19.20 -72.85
N THR A 606 -30.76 18.50 -72.79
CA THR A 606 -30.47 17.54 -71.73
C THR A 606 -29.26 17.99 -70.91
N PHE A 607 -29.40 17.94 -69.59
CA PHE A 607 -28.33 18.28 -68.66
C PHE A 607 -27.77 17.02 -68.04
N SER A 608 -26.44 16.87 -68.11
CA SER A 608 -25.74 15.73 -67.52
C SER A 608 -24.64 16.20 -66.57
N GLN A 609 -24.57 15.56 -65.41
CA GLN A 609 -23.49 15.75 -64.47
C GLN A 609 -22.20 15.13 -65.03
N LEU A 610 -21.09 15.88 -64.99
CA LEU A 610 -19.77 15.42 -65.44
C LEU A 610 -18.85 15.06 -64.28
N SER A 611 -18.93 15.80 -63.17
CA SER A 611 -18.19 15.51 -61.95
C SER A 611 -19.09 15.63 -60.73
N SER A 612 -18.73 14.94 -59.65
CA SER A 612 -19.36 15.12 -58.34
C SER A 612 -18.58 16.15 -57.51
N PRO A 613 -19.27 16.82 -56.57
CA PRO A 613 -18.59 17.54 -55.49
C PRO A 613 -17.73 16.59 -54.65
N VAL A 614 -16.68 17.11 -54.01
CA VAL A 614 -15.75 16.32 -53.17
C VAL A 614 -16.21 16.27 -51.72
N ASN A 615 -16.80 17.36 -51.22
CA ASN A 615 -17.12 17.55 -49.80
C ASN A 615 -18.63 17.59 -49.57
N GLY A 616 -19.38 16.81 -50.35
CA GLY A 616 -20.82 16.67 -50.22
C GLY A 616 -21.39 15.66 -51.21
N THR A 617 -22.70 15.46 -51.14
CA THR A 617 -23.43 14.57 -52.03
C THR A 617 -24.35 15.37 -52.95
N LEU A 618 -24.44 14.96 -54.22
CA LEU A 618 -25.27 15.62 -55.23
C LEU A 618 -26.36 14.67 -55.71
N SER A 619 -27.62 15.09 -55.61
CA SER A 619 -28.75 14.47 -56.27
C SER A 619 -29.10 15.28 -57.52
N TRP A 620 -29.02 14.66 -58.70
CA TRP A 620 -29.11 15.33 -60.01
C TRP A 620 -30.33 14.87 -60.81
N SER A 621 -30.95 15.79 -61.55
CA SER A 621 -32.02 15.51 -62.51
C SER A 621 -31.63 15.94 -63.92
N SER A 622 -32.11 15.21 -64.94
CA SER A 622 -31.78 15.46 -66.36
C SER A 622 -32.27 16.80 -66.92
N ASN A 623 -33.13 17.50 -66.18
CA ASN A 623 -33.59 18.86 -66.47
C ASN A 623 -32.67 19.96 -65.87
N GLY A 624 -31.51 19.57 -65.32
CA GLY A 624 -30.55 20.50 -64.74
C GLY A 624 -30.91 20.98 -63.33
N SER A 625 -31.92 20.40 -62.68
CA SER A 625 -32.20 20.63 -61.26
C SER A 625 -31.33 19.72 -60.40
N PHE A 626 -30.88 20.21 -59.25
CA PHE A 626 -30.07 19.44 -58.31
C PHE A 626 -30.34 19.79 -56.85
N THR A 627 -29.98 18.87 -55.96
CA THR A 627 -29.85 19.08 -54.52
C THR A 627 -28.42 18.74 -54.11
N TYR A 628 -27.72 19.69 -53.51
CA TYR A 628 -26.41 19.45 -52.89
C TYR A 628 -26.57 19.41 -51.37
N THR A 629 -26.04 18.36 -50.74
CA THR A 629 -25.96 18.24 -49.29
C THR A 629 -24.48 18.23 -48.92
N PRO A 630 -23.96 19.26 -48.20
CA PRO A 630 -22.59 19.24 -47.68
C PRO A 630 -22.32 17.98 -46.86
N ALA A 631 -21.07 17.52 -46.82
CA ALA A 631 -20.64 16.55 -45.82
C ALA A 631 -20.80 17.18 -44.42
N ALA A 632 -21.01 16.34 -43.39
CA ALA A 632 -21.18 16.83 -42.03
C ALA A 632 -19.99 17.69 -41.60
N ASN A 633 -20.26 18.88 -41.04
CA ASN A 633 -19.30 19.85 -40.53
C ASN A 633 -18.28 20.34 -41.58
N PHE A 634 -18.61 20.22 -42.88
CA PHE A 634 -17.79 20.79 -43.93
C PHE A 634 -18.15 22.25 -44.15
N SER A 635 -17.19 23.14 -43.95
CA SER A 635 -17.25 24.53 -44.38
C SER A 635 -16.13 24.85 -45.38
N GLY A 636 -16.45 25.69 -46.37
CA GLY A 636 -15.55 26.00 -47.48
C GLY A 636 -16.24 25.96 -48.84
N THR A 637 -15.44 25.88 -49.91
CA THR A 637 -15.97 25.84 -51.27
C THR A 637 -15.95 24.41 -51.81
N ASP A 638 -17.05 24.01 -52.43
CA ASP A 638 -17.17 22.76 -53.19
C ASP A 638 -17.59 23.06 -54.62
N THR A 639 -17.27 22.18 -55.56
CA THR A 639 -17.52 22.42 -56.98
C THR A 639 -17.91 21.15 -57.71
N PHE A 640 -18.80 21.26 -58.68
CA PHE A 640 -19.09 20.20 -59.63
C PHE A 640 -19.27 20.78 -61.04
N THR A 641 -19.15 19.93 -62.07
CA THR A 641 -19.27 20.36 -63.47
C THR A 641 -20.43 19.65 -64.16
N TYR A 642 -21.07 20.34 -65.10
CA TYR A 642 -22.17 19.80 -65.89
C TYR A 642 -21.95 20.04 -67.38
N ARG A 643 -22.68 19.29 -68.22
CA ARG A 643 -22.78 19.46 -69.66
C ARG A 643 -24.24 19.68 -70.06
N VAL A 644 -24.48 20.70 -70.87
CA VAL A 644 -25.72 20.87 -71.63
C VAL A 644 -25.52 20.32 -73.05
N THR A 645 -26.54 19.63 -73.56
CA THR A 645 -26.58 19.08 -74.92
C THR A 645 -27.92 19.43 -75.55
N ASP A 646 -27.91 20.01 -76.75
CA ASP A 646 -29.12 20.33 -77.54
C ASP A 646 -29.67 19.10 -78.31
N ALA A 647 -30.67 19.35 -79.16
CA ALA A 647 -31.34 18.34 -79.97
C ALA A 647 -30.43 17.71 -81.05
N ASP A 648 -29.50 18.49 -81.60
CA ASP A 648 -28.63 18.10 -82.71
C ASP A 648 -27.30 17.49 -82.23
N GLY A 649 -27.05 17.53 -80.91
CA GLY A 649 -25.97 16.85 -80.20
C GLY A 649 -24.77 17.73 -79.89
N ASP A 650 -24.87 19.03 -80.14
CA ASP A 650 -23.86 20.01 -79.78
C ASP A 650 -23.86 20.22 -78.25
N THR A 651 -22.68 20.55 -77.68
CA THR A 651 -22.50 20.52 -76.23
C THR A 651 -21.65 21.66 -75.68
N SER A 652 -21.98 22.12 -74.47
CA SER A 652 -21.15 23.03 -73.68
C SER A 652 -21.10 22.60 -72.22
N THR A 653 -20.04 22.98 -71.51
CA THR A 653 -19.82 22.61 -70.10
C THR A 653 -19.61 23.83 -69.22
N ALA A 654 -20.08 23.79 -67.99
CA ALA A 654 -19.80 24.83 -67.00
C ALA A 654 -19.63 24.24 -65.59
N THR A 655 -19.15 25.08 -64.67
CA THR A 655 -18.88 24.72 -63.28
C THR A 655 -19.91 25.37 -62.37
N VAL A 656 -20.44 24.59 -61.45
CA VAL A 656 -21.21 25.06 -60.31
C VAL A 656 -20.27 25.17 -59.11
N THR A 657 -20.21 26.37 -58.52
CA THR A 657 -19.48 26.64 -57.27
C THR A 657 -20.45 26.78 -56.11
N ILE A 658 -20.26 26.01 -55.04
CA ILE A 658 -21.05 26.09 -53.82
C ILE A 658 -20.16 26.59 -52.69
N THR A 659 -20.56 27.70 -52.06
CA THR A 659 -19.91 28.18 -50.84
C THR A 659 -20.72 27.73 -49.63
N VAL A 660 -20.11 26.93 -48.77
CA VAL A 660 -20.67 26.43 -47.51
C VAL A 660 -20.10 27.26 -46.36
N ASN A 661 -20.96 28.04 -45.69
CA ASN A 661 -20.56 28.90 -44.57
C ASN A 661 -20.43 28.06 -43.29
N ALA A 662 -19.39 28.34 -42.50
CA ALA A 662 -19.21 27.78 -41.16
C ALA A 662 -20.27 28.30 -40.18
N VAL A 663 -20.72 27.41 -39.31
CA VAL A 663 -21.65 27.60 -38.19
C VAL A 663 -21.02 26.91 -36.98
N ASN A 664 -20.86 27.64 -35.89
CA ASN A 664 -20.20 27.10 -34.69
C ASN A 664 -20.91 25.84 -34.15
N ASP A 665 -20.18 24.74 -34.06
CA ASP A 665 -20.61 23.47 -33.47
C ASP A 665 -20.27 23.42 -31.97
N ALA A 666 -20.92 22.52 -31.23
CA ALA A 666 -20.56 22.30 -29.84
C ALA A 666 -19.32 21.42 -29.73
N PRO A 667 -18.36 21.74 -28.83
CA PRO A 667 -17.20 20.88 -28.63
C PRO A 667 -17.59 19.52 -28.05
N THR A 668 -16.72 18.54 -28.22
CA THR A 668 -16.85 17.19 -27.64
C THR A 668 -15.73 16.92 -26.64
N THR A 669 -16.04 16.11 -25.63
CA THR A 669 -15.05 15.60 -24.66
C THR A 669 -15.46 14.24 -24.09
N THR A 670 -14.53 13.56 -23.42
CA THR A 670 -14.69 12.25 -22.77
C THR A 670 -14.76 12.39 -21.25
N ASN A 671 -15.12 11.30 -20.55
CA ASN A 671 -14.84 11.20 -19.11
C ASN A 671 -13.33 11.10 -18.89
N ASP A 672 -12.91 11.41 -17.67
CA ASP A 672 -11.51 11.33 -17.28
C ASP A 672 -11.37 11.02 -15.79
N SER A 673 -10.15 10.75 -15.34
CA SER A 673 -9.84 10.52 -13.93
C SER A 673 -8.53 11.15 -13.51
N VAL A 674 -8.48 11.64 -12.27
CA VAL A 674 -7.25 12.10 -11.61
C VAL A 674 -7.08 11.41 -10.26
N THR A 675 -5.83 11.27 -9.82
CA THR A 675 -5.49 10.68 -8.52
C THR A 675 -4.67 11.68 -7.72
N THR A 676 -4.95 11.77 -6.42
CA THR A 676 -4.15 12.52 -5.44
C THR A 676 -4.03 11.70 -4.17
N ASP A 677 -3.04 11.97 -3.35
CA ASP A 677 -2.98 11.43 -2.00
C ASP A 677 -4.03 12.11 -1.10
N GLU A 678 -4.50 11.42 -0.07
CA GLU A 678 -5.33 12.05 0.96
C GLU A 678 -4.57 13.18 1.66
N ASP A 679 -5.35 14.11 2.22
CA ASP A 679 -4.85 15.37 2.80
C ASP A 679 -4.05 16.28 1.85
N THR A 680 -3.95 15.90 0.58
CA THR A 680 -3.23 16.64 -0.45
C THR A 680 -4.22 17.20 -1.48
N SER A 681 -4.18 18.52 -1.68
CA SER A 681 -4.99 19.16 -2.72
C SER A 681 -4.36 18.98 -4.11
N ILE A 682 -5.17 18.63 -5.11
CA ILE A 682 -4.75 18.55 -6.51
C ILE A 682 -5.20 19.76 -7.31
N VAL A 683 -4.27 20.41 -8.00
CA VAL A 683 -4.57 21.47 -8.97
C VAL A 683 -4.99 20.81 -10.27
N LEU A 684 -6.19 21.13 -10.74
CA LEU A 684 -6.75 20.56 -11.96
C LEU A 684 -6.25 21.34 -13.18
N ALA A 685 -5.80 20.62 -14.20
CA ALA A 685 -5.38 21.12 -15.49
C ALA A 685 -6.48 20.94 -16.54
N LEU A 686 -6.33 21.59 -17.70
CA LEU A 686 -7.27 21.43 -18.82
C LEU A 686 -7.29 19.99 -19.36
N GLY A 687 -6.17 19.27 -19.25
CA GLY A 687 -6.05 17.88 -19.67
C GLY A 687 -6.91 16.93 -18.86
N ASP A 688 -7.26 17.28 -17.61
CA ASP A 688 -8.06 16.44 -16.71
C ASP A 688 -9.56 16.44 -17.06
N PHE A 689 -9.95 17.18 -18.09
CA PHE A 689 -11.35 17.28 -18.54
C PHE A 689 -11.58 16.50 -19.84
N GLY A 690 -10.83 15.41 -20.03
CA GLY A 690 -10.96 14.48 -21.15
C GLY A 690 -10.34 14.96 -22.45
N THR A 691 -10.44 14.12 -23.48
CA THR A 691 -9.92 14.44 -24.81
C THR A 691 -10.87 15.40 -25.52
N TYR A 692 -10.45 16.67 -25.63
CA TYR A 692 -11.20 17.71 -26.30
C TYR A 692 -11.07 17.64 -27.83
N SER A 693 -12.20 17.77 -28.54
CA SER A 693 -12.24 17.95 -29.99
C SER A 693 -13.39 18.86 -30.38
N ASP A 694 -13.14 19.76 -31.33
CA ASP A 694 -14.09 20.72 -31.88
C ASP A 694 -13.96 20.71 -33.42
N PRO A 695 -15.04 20.56 -34.20
CA PRO A 695 -15.00 20.55 -35.66
C PRO A 695 -14.35 21.79 -36.29
N GLU A 696 -14.48 22.98 -35.68
CA GLU A 696 -13.84 24.22 -36.16
C GLU A 696 -12.38 24.35 -35.69
N GLY A 697 -11.90 23.42 -34.86
CA GLY A 697 -10.55 23.44 -34.32
C GLY A 697 -10.32 24.56 -33.29
N THR A 698 -11.40 25.08 -32.66
CA THR A 698 -11.25 26.03 -31.56
C THR A 698 -10.60 25.36 -30.34
N THR A 699 -10.06 26.14 -29.41
CA THR A 699 -9.51 25.61 -28.15
C THR A 699 -10.50 25.77 -27.01
N ILE A 700 -10.38 24.96 -25.96
CA ILE A 700 -11.16 25.12 -24.72
C ILE A 700 -11.05 26.57 -24.21
N ALA A 701 -12.18 27.26 -24.12
CA ALA A 701 -12.33 28.58 -23.50
C ALA A 701 -12.64 28.49 -22.00
N GLY A 702 -13.25 27.39 -21.54
CA GLY A 702 -13.51 27.14 -20.13
C GLY A 702 -14.24 25.83 -19.85
N VAL A 703 -14.36 25.51 -18.56
CA VAL A 703 -15.03 24.32 -18.04
C VAL A 703 -16.17 24.74 -17.13
N ARG A 704 -17.38 24.26 -17.39
CA ARG A 704 -18.55 24.45 -16.53
C ARG A 704 -18.78 23.22 -15.66
N ILE A 705 -18.92 23.42 -14.35
CA ILE A 705 -19.19 22.33 -13.40
C ILE A 705 -20.71 22.10 -13.33
N THR A 706 -21.17 20.93 -13.75
CA THR A 706 -22.60 20.56 -13.78
C THR A 706 -23.03 19.76 -12.56
N ALA A 707 -22.10 19.10 -11.87
CA ALA A 707 -22.33 18.45 -10.57
C ALA A 707 -21.11 18.62 -9.67
N LEU A 708 -21.34 19.00 -8.41
CA LEU A 708 -20.28 19.13 -7.41
C LEU A 708 -19.91 17.75 -6.84
N PRO A 709 -18.67 17.60 -6.35
CA PRO A 709 -18.27 16.37 -5.68
C PRO A 709 -19.10 16.13 -4.42
N ALA A 710 -19.40 14.86 -4.13
CA ALA A 710 -20.14 14.45 -2.94
C ALA A 710 -19.26 14.45 -1.67
N ALA A 711 -17.94 14.34 -1.85
CA ALA A 711 -16.93 14.38 -0.79
C ALA A 711 -15.76 15.29 -1.21
N GLY A 712 -15.12 15.96 -0.26
CA GLY A 712 -14.13 17.00 -0.55
C GLY A 712 -14.74 18.33 -1.06
N LEU A 713 -13.87 19.26 -1.44
CA LEU A 713 -14.22 20.61 -1.86
C LEU A 713 -13.53 20.96 -3.17
N LEU A 714 -14.32 21.29 -4.18
CA LEU A 714 -13.84 21.90 -5.42
C LEU A 714 -13.73 23.41 -5.25
N GLN A 715 -12.55 23.98 -5.48
CA GLN A 715 -12.26 25.38 -5.20
C GLN A 715 -11.65 26.09 -6.40
N PHE A 716 -11.99 27.36 -6.59
CA PHE A 716 -11.32 28.25 -7.53
C PHE A 716 -10.73 29.46 -6.81
N PHE A 717 -9.59 29.94 -7.27
CA PHE A 717 -8.97 31.15 -6.72
C PHE A 717 -9.56 32.39 -7.39
N ASN A 718 -10.19 33.27 -6.61
CA ASN A 718 -10.88 34.46 -7.12
C ASN A 718 -9.96 35.70 -7.27
N GLY A 719 -8.64 35.52 -7.11
CA GLY A 719 -7.64 36.59 -7.09
C GLY A 719 -7.21 37.03 -5.69
N THR A 720 -7.97 36.70 -4.65
CA THR A 720 -7.65 37.03 -3.24
C THR A 720 -7.71 35.84 -2.30
N SER A 721 -8.62 34.90 -2.54
CA SER A 721 -8.79 33.69 -1.73
C SER A 721 -9.31 32.53 -2.57
N TRP A 722 -9.10 31.31 -2.07
CA TRP A 722 -9.80 30.13 -2.57
C TRP A 722 -11.26 30.19 -2.14
N ALA A 723 -12.17 30.02 -3.09
CA ALA A 723 -13.61 29.99 -2.89
C ALA A 723 -14.18 28.68 -3.43
N ALA A 724 -15.22 28.15 -2.77
CA ALA A 724 -15.91 26.95 -3.24
C ALA A 724 -16.58 27.22 -4.60
N VAL A 725 -16.47 26.25 -5.51
CA VAL A 725 -17.18 26.30 -6.79
C VAL A 725 -18.65 25.96 -6.59
N THR A 726 -19.52 26.61 -7.35
CA THR A 726 -20.96 26.35 -7.36
C THR A 726 -21.39 25.62 -8.64
N VAL A 727 -22.49 24.86 -8.59
CA VAL A 727 -23.08 24.24 -9.79
C VAL A 727 -23.37 25.30 -10.86
N ASN A 728 -23.11 24.95 -12.12
CA ASN A 728 -23.14 25.77 -13.33
C ASN A 728 -22.13 26.92 -13.38
N GLN A 729 -21.18 26.99 -12.45
CA GLN A 729 -20.07 27.93 -12.56
C GLN A 729 -19.11 27.49 -13.67
N THR A 730 -18.75 28.45 -14.53
CA THR A 730 -17.71 28.27 -15.54
C THR A 730 -16.38 28.84 -15.04
N VAL A 731 -15.34 28.01 -15.05
CA VAL A 731 -13.96 28.40 -14.78
C VAL A 731 -13.27 28.57 -16.14
N THR A 732 -12.69 29.74 -16.39
CA THR A 732 -12.05 30.03 -17.70
C THR A 732 -10.79 29.19 -17.88
N ALA A 733 -10.47 28.85 -19.12
CA ALA A 733 -9.25 28.12 -19.45
C ALA A 733 -8.00 28.82 -18.93
N ALA A 734 -7.94 30.16 -19.02
CA ALA A 734 -6.86 30.96 -18.45
C ALA A 734 -6.71 30.79 -16.93
N SER A 735 -7.82 30.69 -16.18
CA SER A 735 -7.77 30.44 -14.74
C SER A 735 -7.26 29.03 -14.42
N ILE A 736 -7.71 28.02 -15.17
CA ILE A 736 -7.28 26.62 -15.00
C ILE A 736 -5.78 26.50 -15.31
N THR A 737 -5.31 27.02 -16.43
CA THR A 737 -3.89 27.03 -16.80
C THR A 737 -3.01 27.81 -15.82
N ALA A 738 -3.56 28.83 -15.15
CA ALA A 738 -2.86 29.55 -14.09
C ALA A 738 -2.82 28.81 -12.75
N GLY A 739 -3.34 27.57 -12.67
CA GLY A 739 -3.39 26.77 -11.45
C GLY A 739 -4.41 27.25 -10.41
N ASN A 740 -5.39 28.06 -10.83
CA ASN A 740 -6.40 28.66 -9.95
C ASN A 740 -7.64 27.78 -9.78
N PHE A 741 -7.54 26.48 -10.04
CA PHE A 741 -8.63 25.53 -9.91
C PHE A 741 -8.11 24.25 -9.29
N ARG A 742 -8.69 23.81 -8.17
CA ARG A 742 -8.20 22.67 -7.41
C ARG A 742 -9.32 21.88 -6.74
N PHE A 743 -9.05 20.62 -6.49
CA PHE A 743 -9.83 19.79 -5.58
C PHE A 743 -9.07 19.59 -4.27
N VAL A 744 -9.80 19.63 -3.16
CA VAL A 744 -9.27 19.38 -1.82
C VAL A 744 -10.07 18.20 -1.23
N PRO A 745 -9.46 17.03 -1.04
CA PRO A 745 -10.10 15.91 -0.33
C PRO A 745 -10.55 16.35 1.08
N SER A 746 -11.53 15.66 1.65
CA SER A 746 -11.78 15.81 3.09
C SER A 746 -10.63 15.20 3.87
N THR A 747 -10.39 15.72 5.08
CA THR A 747 -9.32 15.24 5.97
C THR A 747 -9.45 13.74 6.25
N ASN A 748 -8.35 12.99 6.06
CA ASN A 748 -8.21 11.55 6.33
C ASN A 748 -9.29 10.70 5.63
N GLN A 749 -9.70 11.11 4.42
CA GLN A 749 -10.61 10.32 3.60
C GLN A 749 -9.96 9.97 2.27
N ASN A 750 -10.04 8.70 1.92
CA ASN A 750 -9.52 8.13 0.68
C ASN A 750 -10.59 7.26 -0.03
N GLY A 751 -10.28 6.83 -1.26
CA GLY A 751 -11.13 5.92 -2.03
C GLY A 751 -10.85 5.92 -3.54
N THR A 752 -11.18 4.80 -4.19
CA THR A 752 -11.08 4.60 -5.64
C THR A 752 -12.37 3.97 -6.17
N PRO A 753 -13.38 4.75 -6.63
CA PRO A 753 -13.40 6.21 -6.70
C PRO A 753 -13.73 6.89 -5.37
N TYR A 754 -13.06 8.01 -5.07
CA TYR A 754 -13.37 8.84 -3.89
C TYR A 754 -14.59 9.73 -4.14
N THR A 755 -14.59 10.44 -5.27
CA THR A 755 -15.74 11.27 -5.66
C THR A 755 -15.77 11.50 -7.17
N THR A 756 -16.83 12.14 -7.66
CA THR A 756 -16.98 12.49 -9.07
C THR A 756 -17.43 13.95 -9.24
N VAL A 757 -16.97 14.60 -10.30
CA VAL A 757 -17.36 15.96 -10.68
C VAL A 757 -17.99 15.94 -12.06
N GLY A 758 -19.22 16.42 -12.18
CA GLY A 758 -19.86 16.59 -13.49
C GLY A 758 -19.34 17.85 -14.17
N PHE A 759 -18.99 17.78 -15.45
CA PHE A 759 -18.47 18.93 -16.19
C PHE A 759 -18.92 18.99 -17.66
N GLN A 760 -18.81 20.18 -18.25
CA GLN A 760 -18.91 20.45 -19.68
C GLN A 760 -17.76 21.36 -20.11
N VAL A 761 -17.15 21.10 -21.25
CA VAL A 761 -16.15 22.00 -21.85
C VAL A 761 -16.83 22.97 -22.81
N SER A 762 -16.26 24.16 -23.00
CA SER A 762 -16.78 25.20 -23.88
C SER A 762 -15.69 25.77 -24.76
N ASP A 763 -16.05 26.11 -26.00
CA ASP A 763 -15.28 26.86 -27.00
C ASP A 763 -15.43 28.40 -26.84
N GLY A 764 -16.29 28.85 -25.91
CA GLY A 764 -16.62 30.25 -25.67
C GLY A 764 -18.03 30.65 -26.13
N SER A 765 -18.70 29.80 -26.90
CA SER A 765 -20.06 30.00 -27.44
C SER A 765 -21.00 28.87 -27.02
N LEU A 766 -20.61 27.62 -27.26
CA LEU A 766 -21.37 26.42 -26.98
C LEU A 766 -20.68 25.57 -25.90
N PHE A 767 -21.41 24.58 -25.39
CA PHE A 767 -20.93 23.64 -24.38
C PHE A 767 -21.09 22.22 -24.89
N SER A 768 -20.14 21.36 -24.56
CA SER A 768 -20.25 19.93 -24.80
C SER A 768 -21.44 19.32 -24.06
N THR A 769 -21.76 18.06 -24.38
CA THR A 769 -22.57 17.22 -23.47
C THR A 769 -21.84 17.02 -22.13
N SER A 770 -22.60 16.72 -21.07
CA SER A 770 -22.02 16.54 -19.73
C SER A 770 -21.18 15.26 -19.66
N ARG A 771 -20.02 15.37 -19.01
CA ARG A 771 -19.09 14.27 -18.70
C ARG A 771 -18.77 14.26 -17.22
N VAL A 772 -18.03 13.24 -16.79
CA VAL A 772 -17.65 13.00 -15.41
C VAL A 772 -16.14 12.95 -15.31
N LEU A 773 -15.60 13.72 -14.37
CA LEU A 773 -14.23 13.62 -13.87
C LEU A 773 -14.28 12.80 -12.58
N THR A 774 -13.70 11.61 -12.60
CA THR A 774 -13.54 10.77 -11.41
C THR A 774 -12.30 11.23 -10.64
N ILE A 775 -12.42 11.45 -9.35
CA ILE A 775 -11.29 11.77 -8.49
C ILE A 775 -11.05 10.59 -7.57
N ASN A 776 -9.87 10.02 -7.67
CA ASN A 776 -9.35 8.98 -6.80
C ASN A 776 -8.49 9.64 -5.72
N VAL A 777 -8.60 9.13 -4.49
CA VAL A 777 -7.76 9.57 -3.38
C VAL A 777 -7.07 8.35 -2.79
N THR A 778 -5.73 8.32 -2.85
CA THR A 778 -4.91 7.23 -2.30
C THR A 778 -4.72 7.42 -0.79
N PRO A 779 -4.84 6.35 0.01
CA PRO A 779 -4.57 6.43 1.44
C PRO A 779 -3.10 6.73 1.71
N VAL A 780 -2.83 7.53 2.74
CA VAL A 780 -1.50 7.84 3.27
C VAL A 780 -1.54 7.61 4.76
N ASN A 781 -0.56 6.87 5.27
CA ASN A 781 -0.50 6.53 6.68
C ASN A 781 -0.30 7.77 7.57
N ASP A 782 -1.29 8.08 8.40
CA ASP A 782 -1.20 9.11 9.44
C ASP A 782 -0.43 8.63 10.68
N PRO A 783 0.26 9.51 11.42
CA PRO A 783 0.82 9.16 12.71
C PRO A 783 -0.27 8.88 13.77
N PRO A 784 -0.01 7.98 14.75
CA PRO A 784 -0.91 7.74 15.86
C PRO A 784 -1.30 9.02 16.61
N ALA A 785 -2.57 9.14 16.99
CA ALA A 785 -3.06 10.17 17.88
C ALA A 785 -2.90 9.71 19.35
N VAL A 786 -1.85 10.21 20.02
CA VAL A 786 -1.52 9.85 21.41
C VAL A 786 -1.91 10.94 22.41
N THR A 787 -2.27 10.54 23.63
CA THR A 787 -2.70 11.43 24.72
C THR A 787 -1.87 11.21 25.98
N ASP A 788 -1.45 12.29 26.64
CA ASP A 788 -0.69 12.18 27.89
C ASP A 788 -1.43 11.40 28.99
N ASP A 789 -0.65 10.60 29.73
CA ASP A 789 -1.14 9.76 30.82
C ASP A 789 -0.78 10.31 32.20
N SER A 790 -1.47 9.79 33.21
CA SER A 790 -1.05 10.02 34.59
C SER A 790 -1.26 8.82 35.51
N PHE A 791 -0.46 8.76 36.57
CA PHE A 791 -0.62 7.75 37.62
C PHE A 791 -0.20 8.28 38.99
N THR A 792 -0.62 7.56 40.03
CA THR A 792 -0.09 7.70 41.37
C THR A 792 0.32 6.33 41.89
N THR A 793 1.47 6.23 42.53
CA THR A 793 1.90 5.03 43.23
C THR A 793 2.52 5.41 44.56
N ASN A 794 2.73 4.44 45.44
CA ASN A 794 3.56 4.63 46.63
C ASN A 794 5.02 4.36 46.26
N GLU A 795 5.97 4.91 47.02
CA GLU A 795 7.36 4.49 46.86
C GLU A 795 7.53 2.98 47.08
N ASP A 796 8.60 2.45 46.48
CA ASP A 796 8.92 1.02 46.42
C ASP A 796 7.85 0.10 45.81
N SER A 797 6.77 0.67 45.26
CA SER A 797 5.65 -0.06 44.70
C SER A 797 5.57 0.16 43.19
N PRO A 798 5.90 -0.87 42.37
CA PRO A 798 5.69 -0.81 40.93
C PRO A 798 4.21 -0.62 40.57
N VAL A 799 3.95 0.12 39.50
CA VAL A 799 2.59 0.37 38.97
C VAL A 799 2.53 0.01 37.49
N VAL A 800 1.46 -0.66 37.09
CA VAL A 800 1.16 -1.02 35.70
C VAL A 800 0.29 0.07 35.07
N LEU A 801 0.65 0.47 33.86
CA LEU A 801 0.10 1.60 33.13
C LEU A 801 -0.41 1.13 31.77
N SER A 802 -1.70 1.35 31.52
CA SER A 802 -2.35 1.08 30.23
C SER A 802 -2.35 2.32 29.35
N VAL A 803 -1.16 2.77 28.97
CA VAL A 803 -0.93 4.02 28.23
C VAL A 803 -1.58 4.05 26.84
N LEU A 804 -1.81 2.87 26.22
CA LEU A 804 -2.48 2.79 24.91
C LEU A 804 -4.01 2.90 24.98
N SER A 805 -4.61 3.03 26.18
CA SER A 805 -6.08 2.93 26.32
C SER A 805 -6.86 4.15 25.84
N ASN A 806 -6.20 5.30 25.77
CA ASN A 806 -6.67 6.59 25.29
C ASN A 806 -5.98 7.03 24.00
N ASP A 807 -5.13 6.18 23.43
CA ASP A 807 -4.45 6.40 22.17
C ASP A 807 -5.24 5.75 21.02
N SER A 808 -5.17 6.35 19.84
CA SER A 808 -5.88 5.85 18.66
C SER A 808 -5.08 6.06 17.38
N ASP A 809 -5.44 5.31 16.36
CA ASP A 809 -4.93 5.40 15.00
C ASP A 809 -6.10 5.61 14.05
N ILE A 810 -5.97 6.49 13.06
CA ILE A 810 -7.10 6.85 12.20
C ILE A 810 -7.37 5.77 11.13
N GLU A 811 -6.34 5.08 10.67
CA GLU A 811 -6.41 3.89 9.80
C GLU A 811 -6.80 2.62 10.58
N GLY A 812 -6.79 2.69 11.92
CA GLY A 812 -7.09 1.55 12.79
C GLY A 812 -5.93 0.57 12.95
N GLY A 813 -4.70 1.02 12.67
CA GLY A 813 -3.47 0.29 12.89
C GLY A 813 -3.31 -0.17 14.35
N THR A 814 -2.64 -1.31 14.53
CA THR A 814 -2.37 -1.83 15.89
C THR A 814 -1.23 -1.03 16.51
N LEU A 815 -1.53 -0.33 17.60
CA LEU A 815 -0.54 0.49 18.30
C LEU A 815 0.46 -0.35 19.11
N ALA A 816 1.74 -0.04 18.95
CA ALA A 816 2.85 -0.67 19.65
C ALA A 816 3.78 0.36 20.30
N ILE A 817 4.16 0.13 21.56
CA ILE A 817 5.13 0.99 22.26
C ILE A 817 6.54 0.59 21.84
N THR A 818 7.30 1.55 21.29
CA THR A 818 8.61 1.27 20.70
C THR A 818 9.76 1.92 21.46
N GLN A 819 9.53 3.01 22.20
CA GLN A 819 10.60 3.73 22.91
C GLN A 819 10.13 4.31 24.25
N ILE A 820 11.08 4.49 25.17
CA ILE A 820 10.96 5.28 26.40
C ILE A 820 12.07 6.34 26.41
N ASN A 821 11.72 7.62 26.53
CA ASN A 821 12.65 8.75 26.45
C ASN A 821 13.61 8.68 25.24
N GLY A 822 13.11 8.26 24.07
CA GLY A 822 13.90 8.11 22.85
C GLY A 822 14.80 6.87 22.80
N SER A 823 14.80 6.03 23.85
CA SER A 823 15.53 4.76 23.88
C SER A 823 14.60 3.61 23.52
N ALA A 824 15.00 2.76 22.58
CA ALA A 824 14.22 1.60 22.18
C ALA A 824 13.90 0.69 23.38
N ILE A 825 12.64 0.28 23.50
CA ILE A 825 12.17 -0.68 24.50
C ILE A 825 11.64 -1.92 23.80
N VAL A 826 11.93 -3.09 24.37
CA VAL A 826 11.54 -4.39 23.80
C VAL A 826 10.48 -5.03 24.70
N ALA A 827 9.42 -5.57 24.10
CA ALA A 827 8.37 -6.28 24.84
C ALA A 827 8.95 -7.47 25.62
N GLY A 828 8.74 -7.49 26.94
CA GLY A 828 9.31 -8.50 27.85
C GLY A 828 10.84 -8.40 28.03
N GLY A 829 11.46 -7.34 27.53
CA GLY A 829 12.90 -7.09 27.62
C GLY A 829 13.35 -6.46 28.94
N SER A 830 14.58 -5.95 28.93
CA SER A 830 15.15 -5.22 30.09
C SER A 830 14.47 -3.86 30.29
N SER A 831 14.40 -3.43 31.55
CA SER A 831 13.87 -2.11 31.90
C SER A 831 14.78 -0.98 31.42
N ILE A 832 14.17 0.15 31.04
CA ILE A 832 14.84 1.40 30.72
C ILE A 832 14.91 2.27 31.98
N VAL A 833 16.10 2.80 32.29
CA VAL A 833 16.27 3.73 33.40
C VAL A 833 15.68 5.09 33.01
N VAL A 834 14.82 5.61 33.87
CA VAL A 834 14.27 6.96 33.78
C VAL A 834 14.66 7.74 35.04
N THR A 835 14.38 9.04 35.07
CA THR A 835 14.65 9.83 36.27
C THR A 835 13.83 9.27 37.44
N ASN A 836 14.51 8.89 38.53
CA ASN A 836 13.92 8.38 39.77
C ASN A 836 13.10 7.08 39.63
N GLY A 837 13.44 6.23 38.65
CA GLY A 837 12.86 4.89 38.52
C GLY A 837 13.27 4.16 37.26
N THR A 838 12.58 3.05 36.96
CA THR A 838 12.75 2.28 35.73
C THR A 838 11.40 1.95 35.10
N VAL A 839 11.36 1.86 33.77
CA VAL A 839 10.17 1.48 33.00
C VAL A 839 10.43 0.19 32.24
N SER A 840 9.53 -0.78 32.32
CA SER A 840 9.55 -2.01 31.51
C SER A 840 8.28 -2.15 30.68
N LEU A 841 8.38 -2.81 29.53
CA LEU A 841 7.24 -3.16 28.68
C LEU A 841 6.88 -4.63 28.89
N ASN A 842 5.59 -4.93 29.09
CA ASN A 842 5.13 -6.31 29.25
C ASN A 842 5.41 -7.17 27.99
N ALA A 843 5.39 -8.49 28.14
CA ALA A 843 5.67 -9.42 27.03
C ALA A 843 4.68 -9.29 25.86
N ALA A 844 3.47 -8.78 26.11
CA ALA A 844 2.47 -8.53 25.09
C ALA A 844 2.67 -7.19 24.34
N GLY A 845 3.57 -6.32 24.79
CA GLY A 845 3.83 -5.02 24.15
C GLY A 845 2.79 -3.93 24.38
N THR A 846 1.85 -4.12 25.33
CA THR A 846 0.65 -3.28 25.50
C THR A 846 0.61 -2.45 26.78
N GLN A 847 1.42 -2.77 27.79
CA GLN A 847 1.40 -2.10 29.09
C GLN A 847 2.82 -1.81 29.58
N LEU A 848 3.00 -0.62 30.12
CA LEU A 848 4.22 -0.23 30.81
C LEU A 848 4.11 -0.55 32.30
N THR A 849 5.22 -0.91 32.92
CA THR A 849 5.35 -0.96 34.38
C THR A 849 6.41 0.05 34.78
N PHE A 850 6.02 1.06 35.57
CA PHE A 850 6.96 1.96 36.22
C PHE A 850 7.28 1.44 37.61
N SER A 851 8.57 1.33 37.94
CA SER A 851 9.08 1.00 39.28
C SER A 851 9.87 2.21 39.81
N PRO A 852 9.41 2.87 40.89
CA PRO A 852 10.18 3.94 41.52
C PRO A 852 11.58 3.49 41.94
N ALA A 853 12.55 4.42 41.97
CA ALA A 853 13.79 4.18 42.68
C ALA A 853 13.50 3.98 44.17
N ALA A 854 14.34 3.18 44.86
CA ALA A 854 14.15 2.89 46.27
C ALA A 854 14.09 4.19 47.09
N ASN A 855 13.09 4.29 47.98
CA ASN A 855 12.87 5.40 48.91
C ASN A 855 12.73 6.78 48.23
N TYR A 856 12.29 6.79 46.96
CA TYR A 856 12.01 8.03 46.25
C TYR A 856 10.53 8.38 46.36
N SER A 857 10.25 9.57 46.89
CA SER A 857 8.94 10.21 46.82
C SER A 857 9.01 11.55 46.07
N GLY A 858 7.95 11.88 45.32
CA GLY A 858 7.86 13.11 44.54
C GLY A 858 7.24 12.94 43.15
N ALA A 859 7.27 14.02 42.37
CA ALA A 859 6.79 14.02 40.99
C ALA A 859 7.80 13.36 40.05
N ILE A 860 7.31 12.66 39.03
CA ILE A 860 8.12 12.07 37.95
C ILE A 860 7.44 12.31 36.61
N SER A 861 8.23 12.30 35.54
CA SER A 861 7.71 12.29 34.17
C SER A 861 8.65 11.53 33.24
N PHE A 862 8.09 10.78 32.30
CA PHE A 862 8.83 10.18 31.19
C PHE A 862 7.96 10.15 29.94
N GLN A 863 8.58 10.10 28.76
CA GLN A 863 7.90 10.01 27.48
C GLN A 863 7.92 8.58 26.96
N TYR A 864 6.86 8.18 26.25
CA TYR A 864 6.79 6.94 25.48
C TYR A 864 6.44 7.25 24.03
N THR A 865 7.00 6.46 23.12
CA THR A 865 6.73 6.56 21.68
C THR A 865 5.93 5.35 21.22
N VAL A 866 4.84 5.62 20.51
CA VAL A 866 3.95 4.63 19.91
C VAL A 866 4.16 4.62 18.41
N SER A 867 4.08 3.45 17.80
CA SER A 867 4.04 3.25 16.35
C SER A 867 2.77 2.51 15.96
N ASP A 868 2.24 2.81 14.80
CA ASP A 868 1.16 2.08 14.11
C ASP A 868 1.61 0.79 13.41
N GLY A 869 2.93 0.56 13.29
CA GLY A 869 3.52 -0.57 12.56
C GLY A 869 3.68 -0.34 11.06
N THR A 870 3.20 0.79 10.53
CA THR A 870 3.18 1.17 9.11
C THR A 870 4.03 2.41 8.81
N GLY A 871 4.67 2.99 9.83
CA GLY A 871 5.71 4.00 9.70
C GLY A 871 5.40 5.31 10.42
N GLY A 872 4.16 5.50 10.85
CA GLY A 872 3.76 6.60 11.71
C GLY A 872 4.19 6.35 13.15
N THR A 873 4.67 7.42 13.78
CA THR A 873 5.03 7.40 15.21
C THR A 873 4.60 8.68 15.88
N ALA A 874 4.21 8.56 17.15
CA ALA A 874 3.87 9.71 17.99
C ALA A 874 4.36 9.49 19.42
N THR A 875 4.56 10.58 20.16
CA THR A 875 5.13 10.55 21.51
C THR A 875 4.18 11.26 22.48
N ALA A 876 3.92 10.61 23.62
CA ALA A 876 3.13 11.17 24.72
C ALA A 876 3.91 11.10 26.03
N THR A 877 3.48 11.90 27.01
CA THR A 877 4.11 12.00 28.32
C THR A 877 3.28 11.28 29.38
N VAL A 878 3.95 10.46 30.19
CA VAL A 878 3.38 9.93 31.43
C VAL A 878 3.81 10.81 32.59
N ASN A 879 2.83 11.38 33.30
CA ASN A 879 3.05 12.20 34.49
C ASN A 879 2.67 11.42 35.76
N GLY A 880 3.63 11.17 36.65
CA GLY A 880 3.42 10.38 37.86
C GLY A 880 3.62 11.18 39.15
N THR A 881 2.93 10.77 40.21
CA THR A 881 3.26 11.14 41.60
C THR A 881 3.56 9.89 42.41
N VAL A 882 4.74 9.86 43.04
CA VAL A 882 5.13 8.82 43.99
C VAL A 882 4.88 9.36 45.40
N ASN A 883 3.94 8.75 46.12
CA ASN A 883 3.58 9.13 47.47
C ASN A 883 4.62 8.59 48.46
N PRO A 884 5.02 9.39 49.46
CA PRO A 884 5.89 8.92 50.53
C PRO A 884 5.19 7.88 51.40
N VAL A 885 5.94 6.87 51.83
CA VAL A 885 5.62 5.80 52.76
C VAL A 885 6.79 5.66 53.71
N ASN A 886 6.53 5.82 55.00
CA ASN A 886 7.56 5.78 56.03
C ASN A 886 8.45 4.52 55.98
N ASP A 887 9.75 4.72 55.81
CA ASP A 887 10.79 3.72 55.84
C ASP A 887 11.35 3.51 57.26
N PRO A 888 11.74 2.27 57.63
CA PRO A 888 12.43 2.04 58.88
C PRO A 888 13.84 2.68 58.92
N PRO A 889 14.29 3.15 60.09
CA PRO A 889 15.64 3.68 60.23
C PRO A 889 16.71 2.61 60.00
N VAL A 890 17.88 3.04 59.54
CA VAL A 890 19.08 2.19 59.38
C VAL A 890 20.00 2.44 60.57
N ALA A 891 20.02 1.50 61.52
CA ALA A 891 20.85 1.58 62.73
C ALA A 891 22.20 0.85 62.55
N VAL A 892 23.27 1.45 63.08
CA VAL A 892 24.66 0.98 62.98
C VAL A 892 25.18 0.61 64.37
N ASN A 893 26.11 -0.35 64.47
CA ASN A 893 26.66 -0.74 65.77
C ASN A 893 27.58 0.35 66.36
N ASP A 894 27.46 0.59 67.66
CA ASP A 894 28.32 1.51 68.40
C ASP A 894 29.41 0.80 69.19
N SER A 895 30.53 1.51 69.35
CA SER A 895 31.59 1.07 70.24
C SER A 895 32.20 2.23 71.03
N ASN A 896 32.63 1.94 72.25
CA ASN A 896 33.43 2.86 73.07
C ASN A 896 34.35 2.05 74.00
N SER A 897 35.27 2.72 74.69
CA SER A 897 36.20 2.09 75.62
C SER A 897 36.36 2.92 76.88
N THR A 898 36.66 2.26 77.99
CA THR A 898 36.98 2.91 79.27
C THR A 898 37.92 2.02 80.09
N THR A 899 38.38 2.52 81.22
CA THR A 899 39.01 1.71 82.27
C THR A 899 37.97 1.20 83.27
N GLU A 900 38.24 0.12 83.99
CA GLU A 900 37.33 -0.41 85.02
C GLU A 900 36.94 0.61 86.10
N ASN A 901 37.78 1.61 86.35
CA ASN A 901 37.56 2.65 87.35
C ASN A 901 36.99 3.97 86.78
N ALA A 902 36.53 4.00 85.53
CA ALA A 902 36.04 5.21 84.88
C ALA A 902 34.73 5.02 84.12
N THR A 903 33.84 6.00 84.24
CA THR A 903 32.62 6.08 83.45
C THR A 903 32.92 6.64 82.05
N THR A 904 32.15 6.21 81.05
CA THR A 904 32.21 6.77 79.68
C THR A 904 30.82 7.11 79.17
N SER A 905 30.73 7.98 78.18
CA SER A 905 29.47 8.45 77.60
C SER A 905 29.60 8.75 76.11
N GLY A 906 28.49 8.73 75.39
CA GLY A 906 28.43 9.06 73.97
C GLY A 906 26.99 9.21 73.49
N ASN A 907 26.76 9.08 72.18
CA ASN A 907 25.42 9.05 71.61
C ASN A 907 25.34 7.98 70.52
N VAL A 908 24.39 7.06 70.67
CA VAL A 908 24.21 5.89 69.79
C VAL A 908 23.50 6.22 68.47
N LEU A 909 22.87 7.39 68.34
CA LEU A 909 22.13 7.76 67.12
C LEU A 909 22.96 8.57 66.12
N THR A 910 24.26 8.78 66.38
CA THR A 910 25.08 9.73 65.57
C THR A 910 25.53 9.19 64.23
N ASN A 911 25.57 7.87 64.10
CA ASN A 911 25.91 7.09 62.91
C ASN A 911 24.67 6.37 62.32
N ASP A 912 23.50 6.58 62.91
CA ASP A 912 22.23 6.05 62.43
C ASP A 912 21.60 7.04 61.43
N THR A 913 20.90 6.52 60.43
CA THR A 913 20.25 7.33 59.39
C THR A 913 18.82 6.88 59.15
N ASP A 914 17.97 7.79 58.72
CA ASP A 914 16.61 7.51 58.30
C ASP A 914 16.43 7.85 56.81
N PRO A 915 15.91 6.95 55.96
CA PRO A 915 15.70 7.24 54.55
C PRO A 915 14.78 8.45 54.29
N ASP A 916 13.78 8.68 55.13
CA ASP A 916 12.87 9.83 55.04
C ASP A 916 13.48 11.13 55.61
N GLY A 917 14.63 11.00 56.28
CA GLY A 917 15.26 12.10 57.00
C GLY A 917 14.59 12.43 58.33
N ASP A 918 13.76 11.51 58.85
CA ASP A 918 13.08 11.68 60.12
C ASP A 918 14.03 11.71 61.33
N THR A 919 13.58 12.36 62.40
CA THR A 919 14.40 12.52 63.60
C THR A 919 14.37 11.26 64.45
N LEU A 920 15.53 10.62 64.60
CA LEU A 920 15.66 9.38 65.34
C LEU A 920 15.63 9.53 66.87
N THR A 921 15.06 8.52 67.52
CA THR A 921 15.01 8.36 68.97
C THR A 921 15.25 6.91 69.39
N VAL A 922 15.62 6.67 70.64
CA VAL A 922 15.70 5.31 71.22
C VAL A 922 14.37 4.95 71.87
N SER A 923 13.72 3.90 71.36
CA SER A 923 12.40 3.45 71.83
C SER A 923 12.46 2.28 72.81
N ALA A 924 13.55 1.50 72.82
CA ALA A 924 13.77 0.40 73.76
C ALA A 924 15.25 0.09 73.98
N VAL A 925 15.58 -0.48 75.14
CA VAL A 925 16.92 -1.03 75.46
C VAL A 925 16.75 -2.48 75.92
N ASN A 926 17.52 -3.39 75.33
CA ASN A 926 17.35 -4.85 75.45
C ASN A 926 15.91 -5.30 75.17
N GLY A 927 15.27 -4.67 74.18
CA GLY A 927 13.88 -4.98 73.76
C GLY A 927 12.78 -4.49 74.70
N VAL A 928 13.09 -3.70 75.73
CA VAL A 928 12.11 -3.19 76.70
C VAL A 928 12.07 -1.67 76.70
N ALA A 929 10.90 -1.08 76.42
CA ALA A 929 10.73 0.38 76.38
C ALA A 929 10.97 1.06 77.74
N GLY A 930 10.57 0.40 78.84
CA GLY A 930 10.80 0.92 80.20
C GLY A 930 12.27 1.04 80.61
N ASN A 931 13.19 0.45 79.84
CA ASN A 931 14.62 0.54 80.10
C ASN A 931 15.25 1.83 79.55
N VAL A 932 14.56 2.58 78.67
CA VAL A 932 15.08 3.86 78.15
C VAL A 932 15.21 4.86 79.30
N GLY A 933 16.39 5.47 79.42
CA GLY A 933 16.76 6.36 80.53
C GLY A 933 16.99 5.65 81.87
N SER A 934 16.86 4.32 81.93
CA SER A 934 17.09 3.52 83.14
C SER A 934 18.43 2.77 83.07
N GLY A 935 18.97 2.41 84.24
CA GLY A 935 20.17 1.58 84.34
C GLY A 935 19.89 0.13 83.94
N VAL A 936 20.63 -0.39 82.97
CA VAL A 936 20.55 -1.76 82.46
C VAL A 936 21.92 -2.42 82.59
N THR A 937 21.98 -3.60 83.19
CA THR A 937 23.23 -4.35 83.31
C THR A 937 23.68 -4.87 81.94
N GLY A 938 24.96 -4.68 81.62
CA GLY A 938 25.57 -5.20 80.40
C GLY A 938 25.78 -6.72 80.43
N THR A 939 25.98 -7.32 79.25
CA THR A 939 26.21 -8.77 79.08
C THR A 939 27.31 -9.35 79.98
N ASN A 940 28.35 -8.59 80.30
CA ASN A 940 29.46 -9.00 81.18
C ASN A 940 29.64 -8.06 82.39
N GLY A 941 28.56 -7.39 82.82
CA GLY A 941 28.59 -6.47 83.97
C GLY A 941 28.64 -5.00 83.59
N GLY A 942 28.73 -4.13 84.60
CA GLY A 942 28.57 -2.68 84.45
C GLY A 942 27.12 -2.27 84.14
N THR A 943 26.83 -0.98 84.27
CA THR A 943 25.49 -0.42 84.06
C THR A 943 25.51 0.56 82.88
N PHE A 944 24.68 0.29 81.88
CA PHE A 944 24.37 1.18 80.76
C PHE A 944 23.12 2.00 81.08
N THR A 945 23.10 3.26 80.68
CA THR A 945 21.89 4.09 80.66
C THR A 945 21.83 4.78 79.31
N ILE A 946 20.86 4.44 78.47
CA ILE A 946 20.67 5.02 77.13
C ILE A 946 19.37 5.83 77.17
N ASN A 947 19.46 7.14 76.93
CA ASN A 947 18.31 8.04 76.91
C ASN A 947 17.60 8.02 75.55
N SER A 948 16.37 8.52 75.51
CA SER A 948 15.57 8.57 74.27
C SER A 948 16.20 9.40 73.16
N ASN A 949 17.06 10.36 73.48
CA ASN A 949 17.82 11.16 72.50
C ASN A 949 19.13 10.48 72.03
N GLY A 950 19.32 9.20 72.35
CA GLY A 950 20.52 8.42 72.02
C GLY A 950 21.71 8.65 72.94
N GLY A 951 21.70 9.70 73.77
CA GLY A 951 22.77 9.96 74.72
C GLY A 951 22.88 8.82 75.74
N TYR A 952 24.07 8.23 75.89
CA TYR A 952 24.29 7.13 76.82
C TYR A 952 25.43 7.38 77.80
N THR A 953 25.37 6.68 78.94
CA THR A 953 26.46 6.55 79.90
C THR A 953 26.69 5.08 80.24
N PHE A 954 27.94 4.68 80.41
CA PHE A 954 28.33 3.38 80.94
C PHE A 954 29.17 3.55 82.21
N ASN A 955 28.80 2.83 83.27
CA ASN A 955 29.53 2.77 84.52
C ASN A 955 29.96 1.31 84.82
N PRO A 956 31.27 1.01 84.84
CA PRO A 956 31.75 -0.34 85.14
C PRO A 956 31.35 -0.85 86.53
N GLY A 957 31.22 0.04 87.53
CA GLY A 957 31.03 -0.35 88.93
C GLY A 957 32.17 -1.24 89.42
N THR A 958 31.87 -2.23 90.26
CA THR A 958 32.85 -3.23 90.73
C THR A 958 32.87 -4.51 89.88
N ALA A 959 32.22 -4.48 88.71
CA ALA A 959 32.01 -5.69 87.90
C ALA A 959 33.25 -6.10 87.10
N PHE A 960 34.31 -5.28 87.13
CA PHE A 960 35.52 -5.47 86.35
C PHE A 960 36.80 -5.41 87.19
N ASP A 961 36.72 -5.16 88.50
CA ASP A 961 37.86 -5.14 89.46
C ASP A 961 38.66 -6.47 89.51
N ASP A 962 38.21 -7.51 88.81
CA ASP A 962 38.94 -8.76 88.63
C ASP A 962 40.01 -8.70 87.51
N LEU A 963 39.96 -7.66 86.67
CA LEU A 963 40.82 -7.49 85.49
C LEU A 963 42.16 -6.87 85.89
N ALA A 964 43.24 -7.61 85.68
CA ALA A 964 44.57 -7.05 85.88
C ALA A 964 44.88 -5.92 84.88
N ALA A 965 45.83 -5.06 85.25
CA ALA A 965 46.26 -3.92 84.44
C ALA A 965 46.55 -4.29 82.97
N GLY A 966 45.80 -3.68 82.05
CA GLY A 966 45.91 -3.89 80.61
C GLY A 966 45.14 -5.09 80.05
N GLN A 967 44.55 -5.94 80.90
CA GLN A 967 43.58 -6.94 80.46
C GLN A 967 42.28 -6.25 80.02
N THR A 968 41.59 -6.79 79.01
CA THR A 968 40.34 -6.19 78.51
C THR A 968 39.18 -7.17 78.55
N ARG A 969 37.98 -6.69 78.86
CA ARG A 969 36.71 -7.41 78.70
C ARG A 969 35.68 -6.51 78.04
N THR A 970 34.93 -7.03 77.08
CA THR A 970 33.83 -6.29 76.46
C THR A 970 32.52 -6.57 77.18
N THR A 971 31.63 -5.58 77.21
CA THR A 971 30.24 -5.74 77.64
C THR A 971 29.34 -4.93 76.72
N SER A 972 28.10 -5.37 76.53
CA SER A 972 27.18 -4.75 75.57
C SER A 972 25.73 -4.74 76.04
N VAL A 973 24.92 -3.90 75.38
CA VAL A 973 23.45 -3.89 75.42
C VAL A 973 22.93 -3.64 74.00
N THR A 974 21.73 -4.14 73.68
CA THR A 974 21.03 -3.78 72.44
C THR A 974 20.10 -2.60 72.68
N TYR A 975 19.84 -1.81 71.65
CA TYR A 975 18.82 -0.78 71.67
C TYR A 975 18.03 -0.78 70.36
N VAL A 976 16.89 -0.09 70.36
CA VAL A 976 16.01 0.07 69.20
C VAL A 976 15.92 1.55 68.86
N ALA A 977 16.42 1.92 67.69
CA ALA A 977 16.20 3.23 67.07
C ALA A 977 14.80 3.28 66.44
N SER A 978 14.15 4.43 66.49
CA SER A 978 12.81 4.67 65.94
C SER A 978 12.71 6.09 65.40
N ASP A 979 12.04 6.21 64.25
CA ASP A 979 11.62 7.45 63.60
C ASP A 979 10.48 8.17 64.37
N ASN A 980 9.69 7.46 65.19
CA ASN A 980 8.41 7.87 65.78
C ASN A 980 7.23 7.93 64.81
N GLN A 981 7.36 7.35 63.62
CA GLN A 981 6.35 7.26 62.57
C GLN A 981 5.93 5.80 62.32
N GLY A 982 6.67 4.84 62.90
CA GLY A 982 6.28 3.42 62.96
C GLY A 982 7.44 2.49 62.60
N GLY A 983 8.48 2.99 61.97
CA GLY A 983 9.72 2.29 61.67
C GLY A 983 10.61 2.15 62.90
N THR A 984 11.24 0.98 63.01
CA THR A 984 12.22 0.70 64.06
C THR A 984 13.35 -0.18 63.54
N SER A 985 14.54 -0.02 64.11
CA SER A 985 15.70 -0.87 63.80
C SER A 985 16.52 -1.12 65.06
N SER A 986 17.04 -2.34 65.22
CA SER A 986 17.75 -2.76 66.43
C SER A 986 19.24 -2.95 66.15
N THR A 987 20.08 -2.44 67.04
CA THR A 987 21.54 -2.53 66.96
C THR A 987 22.17 -2.63 68.36
N THR A 988 23.50 -2.71 68.44
CA THR A 988 24.24 -2.99 69.67
C THR A 988 25.23 -1.88 70.01
N LEU A 989 25.26 -1.47 71.28
CA LEU A 989 26.34 -0.68 71.87
C LEU A 989 27.29 -1.60 72.64
N THR A 990 28.57 -1.60 72.26
CA THR A 990 29.63 -2.39 72.91
C THR A 990 30.65 -1.48 73.60
N VAL A 991 30.96 -1.74 74.87
CA VAL A 991 32.03 -1.05 75.60
C VAL A 991 33.16 -2.03 75.92
N THR A 992 34.38 -1.66 75.54
CA THR A 992 35.61 -2.36 75.95
C THR A 992 36.13 -1.78 77.25
N VAL A 993 36.18 -2.56 78.31
CA VAL A 993 36.73 -2.17 79.61
C VAL A 993 38.15 -2.69 79.74
N THR A 994 39.09 -1.80 80.06
CA THR A 994 40.50 -2.14 80.32
C THR A 994 40.76 -2.12 81.83
N GLY A 995 41.31 -3.20 82.36
CA GLY A 995 41.72 -3.30 83.75
C GLY A 995 42.82 -2.31 84.09
N THR A 996 42.77 -1.79 85.31
CA THR A 996 43.83 -1.04 85.98
C THR A 996 44.42 -1.93 87.08
N ASN A 997 45.36 -1.43 87.89
CA ASN A 997 45.89 -2.23 88.98
C ASN A 997 45.24 -1.80 90.29
N ASP A 998 44.62 -2.74 90.99
CA ASP A 998 44.05 -2.53 92.31
C ASP A 998 45.04 -2.92 93.42
N ALA A 999 45.01 -2.19 94.53
CA ALA A 999 45.88 -2.51 95.65
C ALA A 999 45.38 -3.77 96.39
N PRO A 1000 46.28 -4.62 96.92
CA PRO A 1000 45.88 -5.75 97.75
C PRO A 1000 45.00 -5.33 98.93
N VAL A 1001 44.04 -6.17 99.29
CA VAL A 1001 43.20 -6.00 100.48
C VAL A 1001 43.63 -6.97 101.59
N SER A 1002 43.29 -6.64 102.84
CA SER A 1002 43.68 -7.45 103.99
C SER A 1002 42.61 -7.59 105.06
N THR A 1003 42.63 -8.73 105.75
CA THR A 1003 41.80 -9.05 106.92
C THR A 1003 42.66 -9.10 108.19
N PRO A 1004 42.08 -8.96 109.40
CA PRO A 1004 42.84 -8.99 110.65
C PRO A 1004 43.61 -10.30 110.87
N ILE A 1005 44.85 -10.21 111.35
CA ILE A 1005 45.68 -11.35 111.77
C ILE A 1005 45.53 -11.55 113.29
N SER A 1006 45.28 -12.77 113.73
CA SER A 1006 45.16 -13.10 115.16
C SER A 1006 46.50 -12.96 115.90
N ASN A 1007 46.46 -12.44 117.13
CA ASN A 1007 47.62 -12.38 118.01
C ASN A 1007 48.18 -13.78 118.30
N GLN A 1008 49.50 -13.87 118.44
CA GLN A 1008 50.23 -15.12 118.65
C GLN A 1008 50.88 -15.16 120.04
N THR A 1009 51.11 -16.36 120.56
CA THR A 1009 51.83 -16.59 121.82
C THR A 1009 52.73 -17.82 121.69
N SER A 1010 53.99 -17.68 122.11
CA SER A 1010 55.04 -18.69 121.97
C SER A 1010 55.99 -18.67 123.17
N THR A 1011 56.81 -19.69 123.34
CA THR A 1011 57.97 -19.63 124.24
C THR A 1011 59.22 -19.18 123.48
N ASP A 1012 60.23 -18.64 124.15
CA ASP A 1012 61.57 -18.56 123.56
C ASP A 1012 62.12 -19.96 123.27
N SER A 1013 63.10 -20.00 122.36
CA SER A 1013 63.60 -21.24 121.73
C SER A 1013 62.55 -22.09 121.00
N GLN A 1014 61.28 -21.66 120.91
CA GLN A 1014 60.24 -22.39 120.18
C GLN A 1014 60.45 -22.26 118.66
N THR A 1015 60.40 -23.40 117.95
CA THR A 1015 60.28 -23.40 116.50
C THR A 1015 58.85 -23.07 116.08
N VAL A 1016 58.70 -22.07 115.22
CA VAL A 1016 57.43 -21.52 114.75
C VAL A 1016 57.25 -21.79 113.27
N SER A 1017 55.99 -22.04 112.87
CA SER A 1017 55.54 -22.09 111.48
C SER A 1017 54.11 -21.58 111.41
N PHE A 1018 53.93 -20.30 111.03
CA PHE A 1018 52.64 -19.61 111.02
C PHE A 1018 52.44 -18.86 109.69
N SER A 1019 51.39 -19.21 108.94
CA SER A 1019 51.09 -18.57 107.65
C SER A 1019 50.12 -17.41 107.82
N VAL A 1020 50.47 -16.26 107.22
CA VAL A 1020 49.61 -15.07 107.17
C VAL A 1020 49.08 -14.79 105.75
N ALA A 1021 49.45 -15.60 104.76
CA ALA A 1021 49.07 -15.35 103.36
C ALA A 1021 47.55 -15.31 103.16
N GLY A 1022 46.79 -16.17 103.84
CA GLY A 1022 45.33 -16.19 103.76
C GLY A 1022 44.63 -14.93 104.32
N ASN A 1023 45.37 -14.04 104.97
CA ASN A 1023 44.84 -12.75 105.44
C ASN A 1023 44.92 -11.65 104.38
N PHE A 1024 45.54 -11.90 103.24
CA PHE A 1024 45.69 -10.94 102.16
C PHE A 1024 45.16 -11.54 100.86
N SER A 1025 44.52 -10.71 100.04
CA SER A 1025 44.06 -11.08 98.70
C SER A 1025 44.17 -9.87 97.80
N ASP A 1026 44.34 -10.11 96.51
CA ASP A 1026 44.33 -9.06 95.50
C ASP A 1026 42.98 -9.12 94.75
N PRO A 1027 42.28 -7.99 94.54
CA PRO A 1027 41.14 -7.95 93.61
C PRO A 1027 41.51 -8.43 92.20
N ASP A 1028 42.72 -8.10 91.73
CA ASP A 1028 43.24 -8.53 90.44
C ASP A 1028 43.54 -10.03 90.46
N THR A 1029 42.68 -10.83 89.82
CA THR A 1029 42.69 -12.30 89.96
C THR A 1029 43.97 -12.99 89.44
N THR A 1030 44.80 -12.28 88.67
CA THR A 1030 46.07 -12.79 88.14
C THR A 1030 47.30 -12.29 88.92
N ASN A 1031 47.12 -11.39 89.89
CA ASN A 1031 48.22 -10.85 90.68
C ASN A 1031 48.73 -11.86 91.71
N THR A 1032 50.05 -11.92 91.85
CA THR A 1032 50.72 -12.71 92.90
C THR A 1032 51.24 -11.77 93.97
N LEU A 1033 50.92 -12.05 95.24
CA LEU A 1033 51.38 -11.24 96.37
C LEU A 1033 52.78 -11.66 96.83
N THR A 1034 53.59 -10.65 97.15
CA THR A 1034 54.85 -10.79 97.87
C THR A 1034 54.71 -10.24 99.29
N PHE A 1035 55.35 -10.89 100.27
CA PHE A 1035 55.17 -10.60 101.69
C PHE A 1035 56.45 -10.11 102.35
N SER A 1036 56.33 -9.13 103.23
CA SER A 1036 57.40 -8.70 104.13
C SER A 1036 56.86 -8.51 105.55
N ALA A 1037 57.73 -8.63 106.54
CA ALA A 1037 57.35 -8.50 107.94
C ALA A 1037 58.42 -7.70 108.69
N SER A 1038 57.97 -6.83 109.59
CA SER A 1038 58.81 -6.07 110.50
C SER A 1038 58.33 -6.30 111.94
N GLY A 1039 59.23 -6.10 112.90
CA GLY A 1039 58.92 -6.30 114.32
C GLY A 1039 58.78 -7.75 114.77
N LEU A 1040 59.25 -8.73 113.97
CA LEU A 1040 59.28 -10.14 114.35
C LEU A 1040 60.21 -10.37 115.57
N PRO A 1041 59.88 -11.31 116.48
CA PRO A 1041 60.83 -11.83 117.45
C PRO A 1041 62.12 -12.27 116.77
N ALA A 1042 63.27 -11.99 117.40
CA ALA A 1042 64.57 -12.40 116.88
C ALA A 1042 64.58 -13.93 116.64
N GLY A 1043 65.14 -14.36 115.51
CA GLY A 1043 65.16 -15.76 115.10
C GLY A 1043 64.00 -16.19 114.19
N LEU A 1044 62.96 -15.35 114.03
CA LEU A 1044 61.91 -15.54 113.03
C LEU A 1044 62.16 -14.71 111.76
N SER A 1045 61.69 -15.21 110.63
CA SER A 1045 61.68 -14.52 109.34
C SER A 1045 60.39 -14.86 108.57
N ILE A 1046 60.02 -14.03 107.60
CA ILE A 1046 58.91 -14.32 106.70
C ILE A 1046 59.43 -14.75 105.32
N ASN A 1047 58.84 -15.79 104.75
CA ASN A 1047 59.08 -16.14 103.35
C ASN A 1047 58.29 -15.19 102.44
N ALA A 1048 59.01 -14.48 101.57
CA ALA A 1048 58.42 -13.45 100.72
C ALA A 1048 57.40 -13.96 99.69
N THR A 1049 57.39 -15.26 99.37
CA THR A 1049 56.47 -15.83 98.38
C THR A 1049 55.28 -16.52 99.05
N THR A 1050 55.51 -17.22 100.17
CA THR A 1050 54.46 -18.03 100.81
C THR A 1050 53.75 -17.33 101.97
N GLY A 1051 54.26 -16.19 102.43
CA GLY A 1051 53.77 -15.51 103.63
C GLY A 1051 53.92 -16.34 104.90
N LEU A 1052 54.78 -17.36 104.90
CA LEU A 1052 55.05 -18.21 106.06
C LEU A 1052 56.07 -17.52 106.96
N ILE A 1053 55.67 -17.17 108.18
CA ILE A 1053 56.57 -16.77 109.25
C ILE A 1053 57.11 -18.04 109.91
N SER A 1054 58.43 -18.23 109.87
CA SER A 1054 59.08 -19.41 110.45
C SER A 1054 60.49 -19.13 110.98
N GLY A 1055 60.98 -20.07 111.76
CA GLY A 1055 62.29 -20.01 112.43
C GLY A 1055 62.19 -20.51 113.86
N THR A 1056 63.30 -20.42 114.58
CA THR A 1056 63.34 -20.71 116.02
C THR A 1056 63.52 -19.38 116.74
N ILE A 1057 62.57 -19.05 117.61
CA ILE A 1057 62.63 -17.83 118.42
C ILE A 1057 63.93 -17.86 119.24
N ALA A 1058 64.66 -16.75 119.29
CA ALA A 1058 65.89 -16.66 120.08
C ALA A 1058 65.62 -16.97 121.56
N ALA A 1059 66.56 -17.67 122.22
CA ALA A 1059 66.42 -18.13 123.61
C ALA A 1059 66.13 -17.01 124.61
N ASN A 1060 66.55 -15.77 124.33
CA ASN A 1060 66.29 -14.62 125.17
C ASN A 1060 65.14 -13.72 124.69
N ALA A 1061 64.32 -14.15 123.72
CA ALA A 1061 63.32 -13.28 123.10
C ALA A 1061 62.18 -12.88 124.04
N SER A 1062 61.93 -13.62 125.13
CA SER A 1062 60.92 -13.27 126.14
C SER A 1062 61.21 -11.96 126.87
N VAL A 1063 62.48 -11.53 126.95
CA VAL A 1063 62.86 -10.29 127.67
C VAL A 1063 62.47 -9.00 126.94
N SER A 1064 62.22 -9.10 125.62
CA SER A 1064 61.91 -7.95 124.75
C SER A 1064 60.48 -7.98 124.20
N GLY A 1065 59.69 -8.98 124.58
CA GLY A 1065 58.27 -9.10 124.21
C GLY A 1065 57.35 -8.24 125.09
N PRO A 1066 56.08 -8.02 124.67
CA PRO A 1066 55.47 -8.51 123.44
C PRO A 1066 55.92 -7.74 122.19
N TYR A 1067 55.97 -8.43 121.05
CA TYR A 1067 56.41 -7.89 119.77
C TYR A 1067 55.22 -7.38 118.95
N SER A 1068 55.33 -6.19 118.37
CA SER A 1068 54.35 -5.65 117.42
C SER A 1068 54.79 -5.99 115.99
N VAL A 1069 54.19 -7.02 115.40
CA VAL A 1069 54.56 -7.53 114.08
C VAL A 1069 53.67 -6.88 113.02
N THR A 1070 54.28 -6.19 112.06
CA THR A 1070 53.57 -5.64 110.88
C THR A 1070 53.94 -6.44 109.65
N VAL A 1071 52.95 -7.07 109.02
CA VAL A 1071 53.07 -7.78 107.75
C VAL A 1071 52.54 -6.88 106.64
N THR A 1072 53.32 -6.75 105.56
CA THR A 1072 52.93 -6.03 104.34
C THR A 1072 52.85 -7.03 103.19
N ALA A 1073 51.73 -7.02 102.46
CA ALA A 1073 51.59 -7.67 101.18
C ALA A 1073 51.72 -6.63 100.06
N THR A 1074 52.44 -6.97 99.00
CA THR A 1074 52.73 -6.13 97.85
C THR A 1074 52.40 -6.90 96.58
N ASP A 1075 51.63 -6.30 95.68
CA ASP A 1075 51.32 -6.87 94.36
C ASP A 1075 52.52 -6.77 93.39
N ASN A 1076 52.33 -7.19 92.15
CA ASN A 1076 53.35 -7.13 91.10
C ASN A 1076 53.58 -5.70 90.55
N ALA A 1077 52.64 -4.78 90.74
CA ALA A 1077 52.72 -3.38 90.35
C ALA A 1077 53.21 -2.45 91.49
N SER A 1078 53.66 -3.05 92.60
CA SER A 1078 54.18 -2.39 93.80
C SER A 1078 53.15 -1.66 94.67
N ALA A 1079 51.84 -1.84 94.48
CA ALA A 1079 50.84 -1.38 95.45
C ALA A 1079 50.83 -2.32 96.66
N THR A 1080 50.54 -1.76 97.85
CA THR A 1080 50.76 -2.48 99.12
C THR A 1080 49.63 -2.31 100.12
N THR A 1081 49.43 -3.31 100.97
CA THR A 1081 48.58 -3.24 102.16
C THR A 1081 49.28 -3.88 103.37
N SER A 1082 48.99 -3.41 104.58
CA SER A 1082 49.66 -3.89 105.79
C SER A 1082 48.68 -4.19 106.93
N ARG A 1083 49.01 -5.21 107.73
CA ARG A 1083 48.31 -5.58 108.97
C ARG A 1083 49.31 -5.76 110.10
N THR A 1084 48.90 -5.36 111.31
CA THR A 1084 49.72 -5.48 112.52
C THR A 1084 49.02 -6.37 113.53
N PHE A 1085 49.77 -7.27 114.17
CA PHE A 1085 49.32 -8.12 115.28
C PHE A 1085 50.39 -8.22 116.37
N THR A 1086 50.01 -8.70 117.55
CA THR A 1086 50.93 -8.86 118.69
C THR A 1086 51.43 -10.30 118.78
N TRP A 1087 52.74 -10.49 119.01
CA TRP A 1087 53.36 -11.77 119.32
C TRP A 1087 53.97 -11.74 120.72
N THR A 1088 53.39 -12.50 121.65
CA THR A 1088 53.89 -12.62 123.02
C THR A 1088 54.86 -13.79 123.14
N VAL A 1089 56.06 -13.57 123.68
CA VAL A 1089 57.05 -14.63 123.93
C VAL A 1089 57.23 -14.80 125.44
N THR A 1090 57.15 -16.03 125.94
CA THR A 1090 57.25 -16.37 127.37
C THR A 1090 58.48 -17.25 127.68
N ASN A 1091 59.11 -17.10 128.85
CA ASN A 1091 60.25 -17.90 129.29
C ASN A 1091 59.79 -19.15 130.07
N PRO A 1092 60.06 -20.38 129.62
CA PRO A 1092 60.02 -21.59 130.45
C PRO A 1092 60.92 -21.48 131.69
N ALA A 1093 60.69 -22.32 132.70
CA ALA A 1093 61.55 -22.37 133.90
C ALA A 1093 62.50 -23.56 133.85
N PRO A 1094 63.75 -23.46 134.37
CA PRO A 1094 64.69 -24.57 134.41
C PRO A 1094 64.22 -25.69 135.34
N THR A 1095 64.63 -26.92 135.04
CA THR A 1095 64.38 -28.11 135.87
C THR A 1095 65.67 -28.55 136.56
N ALA A 1096 65.71 -28.42 137.90
CA ALA A 1096 66.83 -28.87 138.73
C ALA A 1096 66.65 -30.30 139.27
N THR A 1097 67.73 -31.07 139.33
CA THR A 1097 67.81 -32.46 139.80
C THR A 1097 68.79 -32.56 140.97
N ASN A 1098 68.43 -33.32 142.02
CA ASN A 1098 69.27 -33.45 143.22
C ASN A 1098 70.65 -34.07 142.94
N ASP A 1099 71.71 -33.47 143.50
CA ASP A 1099 73.08 -33.95 143.44
C ASP A 1099 73.47 -34.91 144.59
N THR A 1100 74.48 -35.76 144.34
CA THR A 1100 75.10 -36.60 145.36
C THR A 1100 76.62 -36.62 145.26
N GLY A 1101 77.32 -36.71 146.39
CA GLY A 1101 78.77 -36.84 146.45
C GLY A 1101 79.23 -37.47 147.77
N ALA A 1102 80.38 -38.16 147.76
CA ALA A 1102 80.96 -38.81 148.93
C ALA A 1102 82.45 -38.46 149.09
N THR A 1103 82.93 -38.47 150.34
CA THR A 1103 84.34 -38.26 150.69
C THR A 1103 84.70 -39.10 151.93
N THR A 1104 85.98 -39.33 152.18
CA THR A 1104 86.47 -39.94 153.42
C THR A 1104 86.75 -38.87 154.48
N GLU A 1105 86.90 -39.27 155.75
CA GLU A 1105 87.24 -38.31 156.82
C GLU A 1105 88.48 -37.48 156.46
N ASN A 1106 88.43 -36.19 156.76
CA ASN A 1106 89.51 -35.22 156.52
C ASN A 1106 89.91 -35.00 155.04
N ALA A 1107 89.08 -35.44 154.08
CA ALA A 1107 89.30 -35.20 152.65
C ALA A 1107 88.23 -34.25 152.05
N ASN A 1108 88.65 -33.39 151.12
CA ASN A 1108 87.76 -32.54 150.35
C ASN A 1108 87.28 -33.26 149.08
N THR A 1109 86.06 -32.96 148.63
CA THR A 1109 85.51 -33.39 147.33
C THR A 1109 84.97 -32.18 146.57
N SER A 1110 84.90 -32.26 145.24
CA SER A 1110 84.43 -31.19 144.35
C SER A 1110 83.68 -31.76 143.14
N GLY A 1111 82.65 -31.07 142.66
CA GLY A 1111 81.84 -31.43 141.49
C GLY A 1111 81.02 -30.23 140.96
N ASN A 1112 80.23 -30.43 139.90
CA ASN A 1112 79.33 -29.41 139.33
C ASN A 1112 77.87 -29.81 139.54
N VAL A 1113 77.12 -28.98 140.26
CA VAL A 1113 75.71 -29.19 140.62
C VAL A 1113 74.74 -28.95 139.47
N LEU A 1114 75.17 -28.29 138.38
CA LEU A 1114 74.32 -28.03 137.22
C LEU A 1114 74.42 -29.15 136.18
N SER A 1115 75.25 -30.17 136.40
CA SER A 1115 75.60 -31.16 135.38
C SER A 1115 74.47 -32.14 135.05
N ASN A 1116 73.49 -32.28 135.93
CA ASN A 1116 72.29 -33.11 135.82
C ASN A 1116 70.99 -32.30 135.71
N ASP A 1117 71.11 -30.97 135.65
CA ASP A 1117 69.98 -30.05 135.48
C ASP A 1117 69.73 -29.81 133.98
N THR A 1118 68.50 -29.44 133.63
CA THR A 1118 68.14 -29.14 132.24
C THR A 1118 67.23 -27.93 132.16
N ASP A 1119 67.48 -27.03 131.20
CA ASP A 1119 66.51 -26.01 130.80
C ASP A 1119 65.71 -26.49 129.57
N PRO A 1120 64.36 -26.53 129.62
CA PRO A 1120 63.53 -26.84 128.45
C PRO A 1120 63.80 -25.98 127.21
N ASP A 1121 64.26 -24.74 127.37
CA ASP A 1121 64.57 -23.81 126.26
C ASP A 1121 66.08 -23.70 125.96
N GLY A 1122 66.92 -24.39 126.74
CA GLY A 1122 68.36 -24.45 126.54
C GLY A 1122 69.13 -23.21 127.04
N ASP A 1123 68.49 -22.34 127.83
CA ASP A 1123 69.17 -21.27 128.52
C ASP A 1123 70.33 -21.80 129.38
N THR A 1124 71.38 -20.97 129.52
CA THR A 1124 72.52 -21.34 130.36
C THR A 1124 72.10 -21.34 131.82
N LEU A 1125 72.05 -22.53 132.40
CA LEU A 1125 71.79 -22.70 133.82
C LEU A 1125 72.88 -22.02 134.65
N THR A 1126 72.45 -21.35 135.71
CA THR A 1126 73.34 -20.77 136.73
C THR A 1126 72.75 -21.07 138.10
N VAL A 1127 73.62 -21.21 139.11
CA VAL A 1127 73.14 -21.35 140.48
C VAL A 1127 72.76 -19.97 141.01
N SER A 1128 71.46 -19.72 141.10
CA SER A 1128 70.94 -18.43 141.56
C SER A 1128 70.94 -18.28 143.09
N ALA A 1129 70.96 -19.39 143.84
CA ALA A 1129 70.94 -19.39 145.30
C ALA A 1129 71.45 -20.71 145.91
N VAL A 1130 72.05 -20.63 147.11
CA VAL A 1130 72.37 -21.80 147.95
C VAL A 1130 71.56 -21.73 149.24
N ASN A 1131 70.78 -22.77 149.55
CA ASN A 1131 69.78 -22.77 150.63
C ASN A 1131 68.74 -21.64 150.50
N GLY A 1132 68.35 -21.29 149.26
CA GLY A 1132 67.36 -20.23 148.99
C GLY A 1132 67.87 -18.80 149.16
N VAL A 1133 69.18 -18.61 149.40
CA VAL A 1133 69.80 -17.28 149.55
C VAL A 1133 70.85 -17.06 148.46
N ALA A 1134 70.65 -16.03 147.63
CA ALA A 1134 71.57 -15.70 146.53
C ALA A 1134 72.99 -15.34 147.00
N GLY A 1135 73.10 -14.61 148.11
CA GLY A 1135 74.40 -14.20 148.68
C GLY A 1135 75.29 -15.34 149.17
N ASN A 1136 74.77 -16.56 149.25
CA ASN A 1136 75.56 -17.73 149.65
C ASN A 1136 76.36 -18.35 148.48
N VAL A 1137 76.01 -18.05 147.23
CA VAL A 1137 76.70 -18.56 146.05
C VAL A 1137 78.16 -18.07 146.05
N GLY A 1138 79.11 -18.99 145.89
CA GLY A 1138 80.56 -18.74 145.93
C GLY A 1138 81.16 -18.62 147.34
N THR A 1139 80.37 -18.78 148.39
CA THR A 1139 80.83 -18.70 149.79
C THR A 1139 80.79 -20.06 150.48
N GLY A 1140 81.58 -20.24 151.55
CA GLY A 1140 81.57 -21.45 152.38
C GLY A 1140 80.34 -21.50 153.27
N VAL A 1141 79.41 -22.41 153.00
CA VAL A 1141 78.18 -22.63 153.77
C VAL A 1141 78.29 -23.93 154.55
N THR A 1142 78.07 -23.88 155.86
CA THR A 1142 78.06 -25.08 156.71
C THR A 1142 76.84 -25.96 156.40
N GLY A 1143 77.08 -27.19 155.98
CA GLY A 1143 76.06 -28.22 155.80
C GLY A 1143 75.52 -28.75 157.13
N THR A 1144 74.44 -29.51 157.05
CA THR A 1144 73.65 -29.97 158.22
C THR A 1144 74.44 -30.76 159.27
N ASN A 1145 75.55 -31.41 158.89
CA ASN A 1145 76.41 -32.20 159.78
C ASN A 1145 77.80 -31.56 160.02
N GLY A 1146 77.93 -30.24 159.81
CA GLY A 1146 79.13 -29.46 160.19
C GLY A 1146 80.23 -29.33 159.14
N GLY A 1147 80.18 -30.09 158.02
CA GLY A 1147 81.07 -29.87 156.86
C GLY A 1147 80.76 -28.56 156.14
N THR A 1148 81.72 -27.95 155.44
CA THR A 1148 81.50 -26.70 154.67
C THR A 1148 81.46 -26.98 153.17
N PHE A 1149 80.43 -26.50 152.48
CA PHE A 1149 80.28 -26.56 151.03
C PHE A 1149 80.48 -25.18 150.41
N THR A 1150 81.10 -25.11 149.24
CA THR A 1150 81.14 -23.89 148.42
C THR A 1150 80.60 -24.24 147.04
N ILE A 1151 79.43 -23.71 146.71
CA ILE A 1151 78.79 -23.89 145.39
C ILE A 1151 78.91 -22.55 144.66
N ASN A 1152 79.66 -22.53 143.56
CA ASN A 1152 79.85 -21.34 142.73
C ASN A 1152 78.66 -21.15 141.76
N SER A 1153 78.52 -19.94 141.23
CA SER A 1153 77.46 -19.53 140.29
C SER A 1153 77.51 -20.28 138.98
#